data_AF-A0A660PKW9-F1
#
_entry.id   AF-A0A660PKW9-F1
#
_cell.length_a   1.000
_cell.length_b   1.000
_cell.length_c   1.000
_cell.angle_alpha   90.00
_cell.angle_beta   90.00
_cell.angle_gamma   90.00
#
_symmetry.space_group_name_H-M   'P 1'
#
loop_
_entity.id
_entity.type
_entity.pdbx_description
1 polymer ?
#
loop_
_entity_poly.entity_id
_entity_poly.type
_entity_poly.pdbx_seq_one_letter_code
_entity_poly.pdbx_strand_id
1 'polypeptide(L)'
;MKRRKTKSGVSLHWIIYSFLVGLVLIRIIPFLDPTGRYWGLSHLIYLPDYFAVLFFIISAVALSLPFFQKAASRGDSLAQRFSALFLDGRRAYINRIIFVAVIALIFIVNVAPTHFLGDSYILIKDLTPATGMFFKWGEIGIFKWSEIGVAKFMIIVKSLLGGSDKEGALLAFRIVSIVSGLITVWFFFLISRIATENKIKRLIIFTSSIFSGSLLLFFGYAEHYHIIWAFHAALIYFCLKYYKLGRGIVAAWIILFIGIVFHMQMFIFMPAVVFATLSKGRGFIFYQGHKKLIYVTFAIAALSVIAAVLYKYLTDLYIEDMFLPLFTGKPGDPLYAVFSPPHLADILNEFLLIAPIFFLVFILGLRNIRTIFKQGKAAFLALSSAGCMLLIFLVDPKLGMPRDWDLFSLTPFSITLLFILLLDDSAIVTLKKFLIPIVILLSISPVPYLLTTLNRDASIEYVEQLIKLDSHKTIAGLIILYDYYKELGDNEKTRILGYQYHTNYPTEIKCNRAMDAMDEDNLELAALILSSVKPNKFDASYQRALSRLYSLQGDYERALKHIDWTIELRRYFSQVYRERAMIYLNLNQHDKVFRDLRKAYQLDDSSIVILEGLTYVHTYYKQYDSCIHYAERMKHIDSSSPVAYYWLANAYAQKQNYDSAKYYVNECTVRIGEDSILAVGLNNLRKQIDNLQSGNDGK
;
A
#
# COMPACT_ATOMS: atom_id res chain seq x y z
N MET A 1 19.66 61.68 7.35
CA MET A 1 19.30 60.35 6.81
C MET A 1 19.82 59.26 7.76
N LYS A 2 19.02 58.83 8.74
CA LYS A 2 19.43 57.79 9.71
C LYS A 2 19.46 56.42 9.01
N ARG A 3 20.66 55.91 8.70
CA ARG A 3 20.89 54.49 8.37
C ARG A 3 20.42 53.64 9.55
N ARG A 4 19.22 53.06 9.48
CA ARG A 4 18.86 51.90 10.31
C ARG A 4 19.80 50.76 9.92
N LYS A 5 20.86 50.54 10.70
CA LYS A 5 21.54 49.25 10.77
C LYS A 5 20.51 48.23 11.23
N THR A 6 19.89 47.51 10.30
CA THR A 6 19.09 46.33 10.63
C THR A 6 20.02 45.21 11.03
N LYS A 7 19.69 44.60 12.18
CA LYS A 7 20.38 43.50 12.86
C LYS A 7 20.92 42.42 11.92
N SER A 8 22.05 41.85 12.33
CA SER A 8 22.78 40.70 11.76
C SER A 8 21.93 39.44 11.60
N GLY A 9 21.05 39.42 10.60
CA GLY A 9 20.42 38.18 10.13
C GLY A 9 21.42 37.37 9.32
N VAL A 10 21.41 36.04 9.49
CA VAL A 10 22.17 35.11 8.62
C VAL A 10 21.76 35.36 7.17
N SER A 11 22.74 35.57 6.29
CA SER A 11 22.49 35.77 4.85
C SER A 11 21.79 34.56 4.24
N LEU A 12 20.78 34.78 3.37
CA LEU A 12 20.11 33.71 2.61
C LEU A 12 21.09 32.82 1.85
N HIS A 13 22.23 33.38 1.44
CA HIS A 13 23.31 32.64 0.80
C HIS A 13 23.79 31.48 1.69
N TRP A 14 24.09 31.76 2.96
CA TRP A 14 24.57 30.76 3.89
C TRP A 14 23.48 29.77 4.30
N ILE A 15 22.22 30.21 4.40
CA ILE A 15 21.09 29.30 4.65
C ILE A 15 20.98 28.26 3.53
N ILE A 16 21.00 28.71 2.26
CA ILE A 16 20.93 27.81 1.12
C ILE A 16 22.16 26.90 1.05
N TYR A 17 23.36 27.48 1.19
CA TYR A 17 24.60 26.71 1.09
C TYR A 17 24.71 25.64 2.18
N SER A 18 24.48 26.00 3.45
CA SER A 18 24.51 25.06 4.57
C SER A 18 23.47 23.96 4.44
N PHE A 19 22.29 24.26 3.89
CA PHE A 19 21.30 23.22 3.60
C PHE A 19 21.79 22.24 2.54
N LEU A 20 22.36 22.73 1.42
CA LEU A 20 22.88 21.85 0.37
C LEU A 20 24.05 20.99 0.87
N VAL A 21 24.93 21.56 1.70
CA VAL A 21 25.98 20.80 2.40
C VAL A 21 25.36 19.74 3.31
N GLY A 22 24.35 20.10 4.10
CA GLY A 22 23.63 19.17 4.97
C GLY A 22 22.98 18.01 4.22
N LEU A 23 22.35 18.27 3.06
CA LEU A 23 21.78 17.23 2.19
C LEU A 23 22.81 16.21 1.68
N VAL A 24 24.07 16.63 1.53
CA VAL A 24 25.16 15.75 1.12
C VAL A 24 25.73 15.01 2.34
N LEU A 25 26.01 15.73 3.42
CA LEU A 25 26.61 15.15 4.63
C LEU A 25 25.71 14.12 5.32
N ILE A 26 24.38 14.29 5.26
CA ILE A 26 23.45 13.32 5.85
C ILE A 26 23.56 11.94 5.19
N ARG A 27 24.08 11.85 3.96
CA ARG A 27 24.34 10.59 3.24
C ARG A 27 25.54 9.82 3.78
N ILE A 28 26.35 10.43 4.64
CA ILE A 28 27.48 9.77 5.31
C ILE A 28 26.99 8.98 6.54
N ILE A 29 25.89 9.40 7.17
CA ILE A 29 25.39 8.80 8.43
C ILE A 29 25.20 7.28 8.30
N PRO A 30 24.58 6.73 7.23
CA PRO A 30 24.41 5.28 7.10
C PRO A 30 25.71 4.49 7.00
N PHE A 31 26.83 5.11 6.61
CA PHE A 31 28.14 4.45 6.62
C PHE A 31 28.74 4.38 8.04
N LEU A 32 28.37 5.32 8.92
CA LEU A 32 28.83 5.37 10.31
C LEU A 32 27.94 4.52 11.22
N ASP A 33 26.64 4.46 10.93
CA ASP A 33 25.64 3.65 11.62
C ASP A 33 24.70 3.00 10.59
N PRO A 34 25.09 1.82 10.05
CA PRO A 34 24.28 1.07 9.09
C PRO A 34 22.97 0.54 9.68
N THR A 35 22.86 0.49 11.01
CA THR A 35 21.72 -0.10 11.72
C THR A 35 20.61 0.89 12.06
N GLY A 36 20.87 2.19 11.88
CA GLY A 36 19.90 3.23 12.19
C GLY A 36 18.71 3.31 11.23
N ARG A 37 17.65 4.00 11.67
CA ARG A 37 16.39 4.21 10.93
C ARG A 37 16.56 5.30 9.86
N TYR A 38 17.35 5.00 8.84
CA TYR A 38 17.68 5.91 7.71
C TYR A 38 17.24 5.33 6.36
N TRP A 39 16.12 4.59 6.31
CA TRP A 39 15.69 3.85 5.12
C TRP A 39 15.48 4.73 3.88
N GLY A 40 15.19 6.03 4.02
CA GLY A 40 15.08 6.97 2.90
C GLY A 40 16.43 7.45 2.36
N LEU A 41 17.51 7.16 3.08
CA LEU A 41 18.86 7.69 2.84
C LEU A 41 19.95 6.64 2.66
N SER A 42 19.77 5.43 3.21
CA SER A 42 20.81 4.40 3.35
C SER A 42 21.27 3.74 2.06
N HIS A 43 20.54 3.92 0.96
CA HIS A 43 20.72 3.22 -0.31
C HIS A 43 22.17 3.08 -0.83
N LEU A 44 23.03 4.09 -0.60
CA LEU A 44 24.43 4.05 -1.04
C LEU A 44 25.25 2.90 -0.41
N ILE A 45 24.87 2.40 0.77
CA ILE A 45 25.62 1.32 1.45
C ILE A 45 25.38 -0.07 0.85
N TYR A 46 24.31 -0.23 0.06
CA TYR A 46 23.98 -1.49 -0.63
C TYR A 46 24.50 -1.50 -2.08
N LEU A 47 25.23 -0.47 -2.47
CA LEU A 47 25.80 -0.33 -3.81
C LEU A 47 27.32 -0.47 -3.73
N PRO A 48 27.97 -0.92 -4.82
CA PRO A 48 29.44 -0.90 -4.89
C PRO A 48 30.03 0.47 -4.55
N ASP A 49 31.17 0.47 -3.83
CA ASP A 49 31.81 1.69 -3.27
C ASP A 49 32.01 2.82 -4.28
N TYR A 50 32.24 2.49 -5.57
CA TYR A 50 32.43 3.50 -6.62
C TYR A 50 31.19 4.40 -6.81
N PHE A 51 29.98 3.93 -6.52
CA PHE A 51 28.77 4.76 -6.55
C PHE A 51 28.80 5.82 -5.47
N ALA A 52 29.22 5.48 -4.25
CA ALA A 52 29.36 6.43 -3.16
C ALA A 52 30.45 7.46 -3.48
N VAL A 53 31.62 7.01 -3.97
CA VAL A 53 32.71 7.91 -4.41
C VAL A 53 32.21 8.88 -5.48
N LEU A 54 31.54 8.38 -6.51
CA LEU A 54 30.99 9.21 -7.58
C LEU A 54 29.95 10.21 -7.07
N PHE A 55 29.04 9.78 -6.19
CA PHE A 55 28.03 10.64 -5.57
C PHE A 55 28.68 11.81 -4.83
N PHE A 56 29.71 11.56 -4.02
CA PHE A 56 30.39 12.61 -3.25
C PHE A 56 31.28 13.50 -4.14
N ILE A 57 31.91 12.98 -5.19
CA ILE A 57 32.65 13.79 -6.17
C ILE A 57 31.70 14.76 -6.88
N ILE A 58 30.59 14.26 -7.42
CA ILE A 58 29.59 15.09 -8.11
C ILE A 58 29.03 16.13 -7.14
N SER A 59 28.75 15.73 -5.90
CA SER A 59 28.27 16.63 -4.84
C SER A 59 29.29 17.72 -4.50
N ALA A 60 30.58 17.38 -4.35
CA ALA A 60 31.65 18.33 -4.08
C ALA A 60 31.81 19.34 -5.22
N VAL A 61 31.78 18.87 -6.48
CA VAL A 61 31.78 19.74 -7.66
C VAL A 61 30.57 20.67 -7.61
N ALA A 62 29.36 20.15 -7.39
CA ALA A 62 28.14 20.95 -7.31
C ALA A 62 28.21 22.02 -6.22
N LEU A 63 28.71 21.68 -5.03
CA LEU A 63 28.88 22.60 -3.91
C LEU A 63 29.95 23.66 -4.15
N SER A 64 30.93 23.43 -5.02
CA SER A 64 31.92 24.46 -5.39
C SER A 64 31.36 25.54 -6.33
N LEU A 65 30.32 25.22 -7.12
CA LEU A 65 29.81 26.09 -8.19
C LEU A 65 29.28 27.47 -7.74
N PRO A 66 28.64 27.65 -6.56
CA PRO A 66 28.14 28.95 -6.12
C PRO A 66 29.22 30.02 -5.92
N PHE A 67 30.49 29.64 -5.75
CA PHE A 67 31.60 30.54 -5.48
C PHE A 67 32.20 31.18 -6.75
N PHE A 68 31.85 30.68 -7.93
CA PHE A 68 32.28 31.30 -9.19
C PHE A 68 31.51 32.59 -9.45
N GLN A 69 32.21 33.64 -9.92
CA GLN A 69 31.61 34.96 -10.19
C GLN A 69 30.40 34.91 -11.14
N LYS A 70 30.42 34.01 -12.13
CA LYS A 70 29.35 33.82 -13.14
C LYS A 70 28.25 32.84 -12.70
N ALA A 71 28.24 32.36 -11.46
CA ALA A 71 27.26 31.36 -11.00
C ALA A 71 25.81 31.85 -11.17
N ALA A 72 25.52 33.09 -10.74
CA ALA A 72 24.18 33.67 -10.84
C ALA A 72 23.69 33.81 -12.29
N SER A 73 24.54 34.30 -13.21
CA SER A 73 24.17 34.47 -14.61
C SER A 73 24.01 33.13 -15.34
N ARG A 74 24.84 32.13 -15.01
CA ARG A 74 24.69 30.77 -15.52
C ARG A 74 23.41 30.10 -15.02
N GLY A 75 23.06 30.24 -13.74
CA GLY A 75 21.80 29.73 -13.22
C GLY A 75 20.59 30.40 -13.86
N ASP A 76 20.61 31.72 -14.01
CA ASP A 76 19.55 32.44 -14.73
C ASP A 76 19.42 31.96 -16.19
N SER A 77 20.56 31.79 -16.89
CA SER A 77 20.59 31.24 -18.25
C SER A 77 20.03 29.82 -18.32
N LEU A 78 20.31 28.96 -17.35
CA LEU A 78 19.74 27.61 -17.28
C LEU A 78 18.20 27.64 -17.20
N ALA A 79 17.65 28.46 -16.31
CA ALA A 79 16.20 28.62 -16.18
C ALA A 79 15.55 29.17 -17.47
N GLN A 80 16.22 30.11 -18.13
CA GLN A 80 15.77 30.66 -19.41
C GLN A 80 15.78 29.61 -20.52
N ARG A 81 16.89 28.86 -20.65
CA ARG A 81 17.04 27.78 -21.64
C ARG A 81 16.03 26.68 -21.42
N PHE A 82 15.84 26.22 -20.18
CA PHE A 82 14.81 25.23 -19.84
C PHE A 82 13.42 25.71 -20.28
N SER A 83 13.05 26.94 -19.92
CA SER A 83 11.73 27.50 -20.29
C SER A 83 11.58 27.62 -21.81
N ALA A 84 12.61 28.09 -22.53
CA ALA A 84 12.58 28.19 -23.98
C ALA A 84 12.49 26.81 -24.65
N LEU A 85 13.25 25.82 -24.15
CA LEU A 85 13.34 24.49 -24.73
C LEU A 85 12.06 23.68 -24.51
N PHE A 86 11.45 23.73 -23.33
CA PHE A 86 10.37 22.81 -22.96
C PHE A 86 9.01 23.46 -22.75
N LEU A 87 8.94 24.77 -22.50
CA LEU A 87 7.68 25.40 -22.06
C LEU A 87 7.13 26.41 -23.08
N ASP A 88 7.95 27.38 -23.51
CA ASP A 88 7.49 28.56 -24.25
C ASP A 88 7.99 28.64 -25.70
N GLY A 89 9.03 27.89 -26.08
CA GLY A 89 9.57 27.94 -27.44
C GLY A 89 8.67 27.27 -28.49
N ARG A 90 8.88 27.62 -29.77
CA ARG A 90 8.10 27.06 -30.90
C ARG A 90 8.15 25.53 -30.98
N ARG A 91 9.31 24.93 -30.65
CA ARG A 91 9.53 23.47 -30.63
C ARG A 91 9.30 22.84 -29.25
N ALA A 92 8.79 23.59 -28.27
CA ALA A 92 8.62 23.11 -26.89
C ALA A 92 7.75 21.86 -26.77
N TYR A 93 6.72 21.73 -27.61
CA TYR A 93 5.89 20.53 -27.65
C TYR A 93 6.67 19.30 -28.13
N ILE A 94 7.41 19.42 -29.23
CA ILE A 94 8.25 18.35 -29.79
C ILE A 94 9.35 17.95 -28.81
N ASN A 95 10.03 18.92 -28.19
CA ASN A 95 11.08 18.65 -27.21
C ASN A 95 10.54 17.88 -25.99
N ARG A 96 9.30 18.15 -25.57
CA ARG A 96 8.65 17.37 -24.51
C ARG A 96 8.31 15.95 -24.95
N ILE A 97 7.85 15.76 -26.20
CA ILE A 97 7.64 14.41 -26.75
C ILE A 97 8.95 13.62 -26.75
N ILE A 98 10.03 14.22 -27.26
CA ILE A 98 11.35 13.58 -27.29
C ILE A 98 11.81 13.24 -25.86
N PHE A 99 11.65 14.17 -24.92
CA PHE A 99 12.00 13.92 -23.52
C PHE A 99 11.18 12.76 -22.92
N VAL A 100 9.87 12.74 -23.12
CA VAL A 100 9.00 11.67 -22.64
C VAL A 100 9.33 10.34 -23.31
N ALA A 101 9.72 10.32 -24.59
CA ALA A 101 10.17 9.12 -25.28
C ALA A 101 11.48 8.56 -24.70
N VAL A 102 12.43 9.44 -24.34
CA VAL A 102 13.67 9.03 -23.65
C VAL A 102 13.36 8.47 -22.26
N ILE A 103 12.46 9.11 -21.51
CA ILE A 103 12.00 8.59 -20.21
C ILE A 103 11.29 7.24 -20.36
N ALA A 104 10.46 7.06 -21.40
CA ALA A 104 9.82 5.78 -21.71
C ALA A 104 10.86 4.69 -21.92
N LEU A 105 11.91 4.96 -22.70
CA LEU A 105 13.00 4.01 -22.92
C LEU A 105 13.69 3.66 -21.59
N ILE A 106 13.95 4.64 -20.73
CA ILE A 106 14.56 4.42 -19.41
C ILE A 106 13.67 3.50 -18.55
N PHE A 107 12.36 3.73 -18.51
CA PHE A 107 11.42 2.91 -17.75
C PHE A 107 11.29 1.49 -18.31
N ILE A 108 11.26 1.34 -19.64
CA ILE A 108 11.13 0.03 -20.31
C ILE A 108 12.39 -0.81 -20.14
N VAL A 109 13.57 -0.20 -20.22
CA VAL A 109 14.85 -0.92 -20.15
C VAL A 109 15.21 -1.34 -18.72
N ASN A 110 14.83 -0.54 -17.71
CA ASN A 110 15.26 -0.75 -16.33
C ASN A 110 14.10 -1.20 -15.43
N VAL A 111 13.33 -2.19 -15.85
CA VAL A 111 12.21 -2.70 -15.05
C VAL A 111 12.72 -3.34 -13.75
N ALA A 112 12.02 -3.09 -12.63
CA ALA A 112 12.34 -3.68 -11.34
C ALA A 112 12.41 -5.22 -11.44
N PRO A 113 13.57 -5.84 -11.14
CA PRO A 113 13.76 -7.28 -11.29
C PRO A 113 13.18 -8.06 -10.12
N THR A 114 12.87 -7.37 -9.03
CA THR A 114 12.34 -7.89 -7.76
C THR A 114 11.13 -7.06 -7.36
N HIS A 115 10.24 -7.67 -6.57
CA HIS A 115 8.97 -7.08 -6.15
C HIS A 115 8.82 -7.12 -4.63
N PHE A 116 9.92 -6.83 -3.93
CA PHE A 116 9.98 -6.95 -2.48
C PHE A 116 9.30 -5.81 -1.74
N LEU A 117 9.31 -4.58 -2.28
CA LEU A 117 8.69 -3.43 -1.63
C LEU A 117 7.16 -3.48 -1.72
N GLY A 118 6.49 -3.12 -0.63
CA GLY A 118 5.03 -3.08 -0.56
C GLY A 118 4.41 -4.48 -0.51
N ASP A 119 3.32 -4.67 -1.24
CA ASP A 119 2.61 -5.96 -1.37
C ASP A 119 2.64 -6.50 -2.81
N SER A 120 3.59 -6.05 -3.62
CA SER A 120 3.69 -6.34 -5.05
C SER A 120 3.54 -7.83 -5.42
N TYR A 121 4.24 -8.76 -4.74
CA TYR A 121 4.09 -10.19 -5.03
C TYR A 121 2.68 -10.74 -4.73
N ILE A 122 2.01 -10.20 -3.71
CA ILE A 122 0.63 -10.54 -3.37
C ILE A 122 -0.29 -10.03 -4.50
N LEU A 123 -0.14 -8.76 -4.91
CA LEU A 123 -0.94 -8.19 -5.99
C LEU A 123 -0.78 -8.94 -7.34
N ILE A 124 0.45 -9.38 -7.66
CA ILE A 124 0.71 -10.20 -8.86
C ILE A 124 -0.02 -11.55 -8.74
N LYS A 125 0.03 -12.19 -7.58
CA LYS A 125 -0.65 -13.46 -7.32
C LYS A 125 -2.17 -13.31 -7.40
N ASP A 126 -2.73 -12.28 -6.79
CA ASP A 126 -4.18 -11.98 -6.81
C ASP A 126 -4.70 -11.71 -8.23
N LEU A 127 -3.87 -11.09 -9.07
CA LEU A 127 -4.19 -10.81 -10.46
C LEU A 127 -3.98 -12.05 -11.37
N THR A 128 -3.43 -13.16 -10.88
CA THR A 128 -3.15 -14.36 -11.71
C THR A 128 -4.43 -15.06 -12.21
N PRO A 129 -5.43 -15.40 -11.37
CA PRO A 129 -6.65 -16.08 -11.83
C PRO A 129 -7.39 -15.36 -12.98
N ALA A 130 -8.09 -16.11 -13.84
CA ALA A 130 -8.82 -15.56 -14.99
C ALA A 130 -9.92 -14.55 -14.60
N THR A 131 -10.57 -14.78 -13.46
CA THR A 131 -11.56 -13.87 -12.86
C THR A 131 -10.95 -12.79 -11.96
N GLY A 132 -9.66 -12.93 -11.61
CA GLY A 132 -8.99 -12.19 -10.54
C GLY A 132 -9.63 -12.50 -9.18
N MET A 133 -8.97 -13.29 -8.34
CA MET A 133 -9.36 -13.36 -6.93
C MET A 133 -8.70 -12.18 -6.24
N PHE A 134 -9.33 -11.01 -6.32
CA PHE A 134 -8.79 -9.81 -5.69
C PHE A 134 -8.99 -9.91 -4.17
N PHE A 135 -7.90 -10.15 -3.46
CA PHE A 135 -7.88 -10.38 -2.03
C PHE A 135 -7.11 -9.28 -1.30
N LYS A 136 -7.49 -8.03 -1.57
CA LYS A 136 -7.16 -6.93 -0.66
C LYS A 136 -8.20 -5.81 -0.67
N TRP A 137 -8.43 -5.24 0.50
CA TRP A 137 -9.15 -3.99 0.80
C TRP A 137 -10.43 -3.67 0.01
N GLY A 138 -11.49 -4.41 0.26
CA GLY A 138 -12.75 -3.75 0.61
C GLY A 138 -13.99 -4.61 0.49
N GLU A 139 -14.51 -5.11 1.61
CA GLU A 139 -15.84 -5.67 1.76
C GLU A 139 -16.33 -5.48 3.20
N ILE A 140 -16.73 -4.24 3.51
CA ILE A 140 -17.93 -3.81 4.26
C ILE A 140 -17.72 -2.33 4.65
N GLY A 141 -18.61 -1.45 4.19
CA GLY A 141 -18.63 0.00 4.50
C GLY A 141 -18.13 0.93 3.39
N ILE A 142 -18.00 2.23 3.69
CA ILE A 142 -17.55 3.31 2.78
C ILE A 142 -16.18 3.00 2.15
N PHE A 143 -15.37 2.17 2.81
CA PHE A 143 -14.03 1.73 2.39
C PHE A 143 -14.01 0.50 1.47
N LYS A 144 -15.17 -0.02 1.03
CA LYS A 144 -15.30 -1.04 -0.04
C LYS A 144 -14.65 -0.60 -1.37
N TRP A 145 -14.33 0.68 -1.52
CA TRP A 145 -13.96 1.32 -2.78
C TRP A 145 -12.50 1.72 -2.88
N SER A 146 -11.63 1.37 -1.92
CA SER A 146 -10.27 1.95 -1.93
C SER A 146 -9.46 1.53 -3.13
N GLU A 147 -9.61 0.31 -3.66
CA GLU A 147 -8.74 -0.20 -4.74
C GLU A 147 -9.48 -0.95 -5.86
N ILE A 148 -10.78 -1.21 -5.72
CA ILE A 148 -11.58 -1.99 -6.69
C ILE A 148 -11.47 -1.44 -8.11
N GLY A 149 -11.42 -0.12 -8.28
CA GLY A 149 -11.31 0.50 -9.58
C GLY A 149 -9.97 0.20 -10.26
N VAL A 150 -8.86 0.31 -9.53
CA VAL A 150 -7.54 -0.10 -10.06
C VAL A 150 -7.54 -1.59 -10.37
N ALA A 151 -7.99 -2.44 -9.44
CA ALA A 151 -8.02 -3.89 -9.62
C ALA A 151 -8.78 -4.33 -10.88
N LYS A 152 -10.00 -3.82 -11.07
CA LYS A 152 -10.80 -4.11 -12.27
C LYS A 152 -10.14 -3.61 -13.54
N PHE A 153 -9.53 -2.43 -13.48
CA PHE A 153 -8.77 -1.91 -14.62
C PHE A 153 -7.58 -2.81 -14.96
N MET A 154 -6.86 -3.31 -13.96
CA MET A 154 -5.76 -4.26 -14.15
C MET A 154 -6.24 -5.58 -14.77
N ILE A 155 -7.38 -6.11 -14.35
CA ILE A 155 -7.98 -7.32 -14.94
C ILE A 155 -8.34 -7.07 -16.42
N ILE A 156 -8.92 -5.92 -16.75
CA ILE A 156 -9.24 -5.55 -18.13
C ILE A 156 -7.96 -5.47 -18.97
N VAL A 157 -6.93 -4.79 -18.48
CA VAL A 157 -5.65 -4.67 -19.20
C VAL A 157 -5.02 -6.04 -19.39
N LYS A 158 -4.94 -6.88 -18.35
CA LYS A 158 -4.43 -8.25 -18.44
C LYS A 158 -5.20 -9.07 -19.49
N SER A 159 -6.53 -8.99 -19.48
CA SER A 159 -7.41 -9.71 -20.40
C SER A 159 -7.18 -9.27 -21.85
N LEU A 160 -7.00 -7.97 -22.09
CA LEU A 160 -6.68 -7.42 -23.41
C LEU A 160 -5.31 -7.87 -23.93
N LEU A 161 -4.37 -8.17 -23.02
CA LEU A 161 -3.05 -8.69 -23.35
C LEU A 161 -3.04 -10.22 -23.56
N GLY A 162 -4.14 -10.92 -23.30
CA GLY A 162 -4.25 -12.37 -23.44
C GLY A 162 -3.56 -13.18 -22.34
N GLY A 163 -3.17 -12.55 -21.22
CA GLY A 163 -2.47 -13.21 -20.12
C GLY A 163 -3.43 -13.81 -19.08
N SER A 164 -3.27 -15.09 -18.74
CA SER A 164 -4.05 -15.76 -17.67
C SER A 164 -3.17 -16.27 -16.52
N ASP A 165 -1.89 -15.91 -16.52
CA ASP A 165 -0.87 -16.41 -15.62
C ASP A 165 -0.10 -15.26 -14.92
N LYS A 166 0.90 -15.63 -14.11
CA LYS A 166 1.77 -14.69 -13.36
C LYS A 166 2.48 -13.70 -14.29
N GLU A 167 2.90 -14.16 -15.48
CA GLU A 167 3.57 -13.32 -16.48
C GLU A 167 2.62 -12.28 -17.08
N GLY A 168 1.40 -12.68 -17.42
CA GLY A 168 0.35 -11.78 -17.88
C GLY A 168 0.01 -10.70 -16.86
N ALA A 169 -0.12 -11.09 -15.58
CA ALA A 169 -0.35 -10.15 -14.48
C ALA A 169 0.79 -9.13 -14.36
N LEU A 170 2.05 -9.61 -14.37
CA LEU A 170 3.22 -8.75 -14.29
C LEU A 170 3.34 -7.80 -15.50
N LEU A 171 3.06 -8.29 -16.71
CA LEU A 171 3.06 -7.46 -17.91
C LEU A 171 2.02 -6.34 -17.83
N ALA A 172 0.83 -6.63 -17.32
CA ALA A 172 -0.21 -5.63 -17.10
C ALA A 172 0.29 -4.53 -16.15
N PHE A 173 0.86 -4.89 -14.99
CA PHE A 173 1.44 -3.92 -14.04
C PHE A 173 2.53 -3.07 -14.71
N ARG A 174 3.43 -3.69 -15.46
CA ARG A 174 4.50 -2.98 -16.17
C ARG A 174 3.97 -1.93 -17.13
N ILE A 175 3.00 -2.29 -17.96
CA ILE A 175 2.42 -1.37 -18.94
C ILE A 175 1.71 -0.21 -18.24
N VAL A 176 0.86 -0.49 -17.25
CA VAL A 176 0.10 0.57 -16.57
C VAL A 176 1.02 1.47 -15.75
N SER A 177 2.02 0.92 -15.08
CA SER A 177 3.07 1.65 -14.36
C SER A 177 3.79 2.64 -15.29
N ILE A 178 4.31 2.16 -16.43
CA ILE A 178 5.05 2.97 -17.39
C ILE A 178 4.15 4.07 -17.97
N VAL A 179 2.96 3.72 -18.46
CA VAL A 179 2.02 4.69 -19.06
C VAL A 179 1.63 5.77 -18.05
N SER A 180 1.38 5.39 -16.79
CA SER A 180 1.06 6.34 -15.73
C SER A 180 2.24 7.29 -15.47
N GLY A 181 3.47 6.79 -15.51
CA GLY A 181 4.69 7.60 -15.44
C GLY A 181 4.80 8.61 -16.56
N LEU A 182 4.57 8.20 -17.81
CA LEU A 182 4.64 9.11 -18.97
C LEU A 182 3.59 10.23 -18.89
N ILE A 183 2.37 9.90 -18.46
CA ILE A 183 1.31 10.89 -18.22
C ILE A 183 1.72 11.86 -17.12
N THR A 184 2.27 11.34 -16.01
CA THR A 184 2.71 12.13 -14.86
C THR A 184 3.83 13.12 -15.25
N VAL A 185 4.86 12.64 -15.95
CA VAL A 185 5.98 13.46 -16.44
C VAL A 185 5.49 14.54 -17.41
N TRP A 186 4.53 14.22 -18.27
CA TRP A 186 3.91 15.22 -19.13
C TRP A 186 3.24 16.33 -18.32
N PHE A 187 2.50 15.97 -17.27
CA PHE A 187 1.89 16.96 -16.37
C PHE A 187 2.92 17.76 -15.57
N PHE A 188 4.10 17.25 -15.24
CA PHE A 188 5.15 18.05 -14.59
C PHE A 188 5.61 19.25 -15.45
N PHE A 189 5.72 19.08 -16.77
CA PHE A 189 5.95 20.22 -17.66
C PHE A 189 4.79 21.22 -17.65
N LEU A 190 3.55 20.73 -17.64
CA LEU A 190 2.38 21.59 -17.64
C LEU A 190 2.20 22.35 -16.31
N ILE A 191 2.44 21.68 -15.17
CA ILE A 191 2.40 22.25 -13.82
C ILE A 191 3.48 23.31 -13.68
N SER A 192 4.73 23.02 -14.06
CA SER A 192 5.83 24.00 -13.98
C SER A 192 5.53 25.26 -14.77
N ARG A 193 4.91 25.16 -15.96
CA ARG A 193 4.50 26.31 -16.77
C ARG A 193 3.31 27.08 -16.21
N ILE A 194 2.28 26.39 -15.72
CA ILE A 194 1.02 27.03 -15.32
C ILE A 194 1.11 27.66 -13.92
N ALA A 195 1.93 27.10 -13.02
CA ALA A 195 1.99 27.52 -11.62
C ALA A 195 2.54 28.96 -11.44
N THR A 196 3.47 29.38 -12.31
CA THR A 196 4.21 30.64 -12.19
C THR A 196 4.76 31.16 -13.53
N GLU A 197 4.94 32.47 -13.64
CA GLU A 197 5.66 33.11 -14.76
C GLU A 197 7.18 33.18 -14.53
N ASN A 198 7.62 33.05 -13.28
CA ASN A 198 9.03 33.14 -12.94
C ASN A 198 9.78 31.87 -13.37
N LYS A 199 10.68 32.01 -14.36
CA LYS A 199 11.42 30.91 -14.98
C LYS A 199 12.28 30.09 -14.00
N ILE A 200 12.79 30.71 -12.94
CA ILE A 200 13.56 30.01 -11.89
C ILE A 200 12.64 29.10 -11.10
N LYS A 201 11.49 29.60 -10.66
CA LYS A 201 10.47 28.77 -10.00
C LYS A 201 10.02 27.62 -10.91
N ARG A 202 9.84 27.86 -12.22
CA ARG A 202 9.47 26.80 -13.18
C ARG A 202 10.49 25.67 -13.20
N LEU A 203 11.78 26.00 -13.28
CA LEU A 203 12.85 25.01 -13.27
C LEU A 203 12.88 24.24 -11.94
N ILE A 204 12.79 24.93 -10.79
CA ILE A 204 12.75 24.26 -9.48
C ILE A 204 11.54 23.33 -9.37
N ILE A 205 10.35 23.75 -9.80
CA ILE A 205 9.15 22.90 -9.81
C ILE A 205 9.39 21.66 -10.66
N PHE A 206 9.85 21.82 -11.90
CA PHE A 206 10.05 20.68 -12.79
C PHE A 206 11.11 19.71 -12.24
N THR A 207 12.28 20.22 -11.86
CA THR A 207 13.38 19.41 -11.33
C THR A 207 12.99 18.68 -10.04
N SER A 208 12.30 19.35 -9.10
CA SER A 208 11.82 18.70 -7.88
C SER A 208 10.72 17.68 -8.09
N SER A 209 9.94 17.82 -9.17
CA SER A 209 8.88 16.85 -9.52
C SER A 209 9.46 15.60 -10.19
N ILE A 210 10.34 15.78 -11.18
CA ILE A 210 10.90 14.64 -11.94
C ILE A 210 11.91 13.86 -11.11
N PHE A 211 12.74 14.51 -10.29
CA PHE A 211 13.74 13.82 -9.46
C PHE A 211 13.21 13.56 -8.04
N SER A 212 12.12 12.80 -8.00
CA SER A 212 11.47 12.33 -6.79
C SER A 212 11.71 10.83 -6.62
N GLY A 213 11.79 10.33 -5.38
CA GLY A 213 11.78 8.89 -5.10
C GLY A 213 10.56 8.16 -5.69
N SER A 214 9.44 8.85 -5.91
CA SER A 214 8.26 8.31 -6.59
C SER A 214 8.50 7.84 -8.02
N LEU A 215 9.64 8.18 -8.64
CA LEU A 215 10.03 7.65 -9.94
C LEU A 215 10.03 6.12 -9.99
N LEU A 216 10.36 5.44 -8.88
CA LEU A 216 10.40 3.98 -8.84
C LEU A 216 9.05 3.36 -9.27
N LEU A 217 7.93 4.01 -8.94
CA LEU A 217 6.57 3.56 -9.30
C LEU A 217 6.38 3.35 -10.81
N PHE A 218 7.25 3.91 -11.65
CA PHE A 218 7.15 3.89 -13.10
C PHE A 218 8.12 2.91 -13.78
N PHE A 219 8.99 2.23 -13.03
CA PHE A 219 9.91 1.20 -13.53
C PHE A 219 9.27 -0.20 -13.48
N GLY A 220 8.00 -0.29 -13.88
CA GLY A 220 7.25 -1.54 -13.88
C GLY A 220 6.92 -2.09 -12.49
N TYR A 221 6.83 -1.20 -11.51
CA TYR A 221 6.49 -1.48 -10.12
C TYR A 221 5.04 -2.00 -10.01
N ALA A 222 4.84 -3.13 -9.33
CA ALA A 222 3.57 -3.86 -9.33
C ALA A 222 2.68 -3.43 -8.16
N GLU A 223 2.20 -2.20 -8.20
CA GLU A 223 1.42 -1.56 -7.13
C GLU A 223 0.28 -0.70 -7.67
N HIS A 224 -0.65 -0.27 -6.84
CA HIS A 224 -1.78 0.56 -7.30
C HIS A 224 -1.46 2.05 -7.40
N TYR A 225 -0.41 2.53 -6.74
CA TYR A 225 -0.16 3.98 -6.58
C TYR A 225 0.34 4.69 -7.85
N HIS A 226 0.88 3.95 -8.83
CA HIS A 226 1.36 4.56 -10.08
C HIS A 226 0.25 5.29 -10.85
N ILE A 227 -0.98 4.76 -10.89
CA ILE A 227 -2.09 5.36 -11.64
C ILE A 227 -2.65 6.59 -10.90
N ILE A 228 -2.58 6.56 -9.58
CA ILE A 228 -3.01 7.67 -8.72
C ILE A 228 -2.13 8.90 -8.97
N TRP A 229 -0.83 8.72 -9.21
CA TRP A 229 0.07 9.80 -9.60
C TRP A 229 -0.36 10.52 -10.88
N ALA A 230 -0.84 9.78 -11.89
CA ALA A 230 -1.34 10.37 -13.13
C ALA A 230 -2.58 11.23 -12.87
N PHE A 231 -3.54 10.74 -12.05
CA PHE A 231 -4.72 11.51 -11.66
C PHE A 231 -4.37 12.73 -10.79
N HIS A 232 -3.47 12.57 -9.81
CA HIS A 232 -3.04 13.65 -8.93
C HIS A 232 -2.34 14.77 -9.71
N ALA A 233 -1.38 14.45 -10.58
CA ALA A 233 -0.69 15.45 -11.38
C ALA A 233 -1.66 16.18 -12.33
N ALA A 234 -2.59 15.44 -12.95
CA ALA A 234 -3.64 16.03 -13.77
C ALA A 234 -4.54 16.97 -12.95
N LEU A 235 -4.97 16.55 -11.76
CA LEU A 235 -5.82 17.31 -10.85
C LEU A 235 -5.18 18.65 -10.47
N ILE A 236 -3.92 18.62 -10.01
CA ILE A 236 -3.15 19.82 -9.67
C ILE A 236 -3.05 20.74 -10.89
N TYR A 237 -2.74 20.21 -12.07
CA TYR A 237 -2.67 21.00 -13.30
C TYR A 237 -4.00 21.70 -13.61
N PHE A 238 -5.13 20.99 -13.62
CA PHE A 238 -6.42 21.57 -14.02
C PHE A 238 -6.95 22.58 -13.00
N CYS A 239 -6.69 22.38 -11.71
CA CYS A 239 -6.96 23.39 -10.68
C CYS A 239 -6.11 24.65 -10.89
N LEU A 240 -4.80 24.51 -11.14
CA LEU A 240 -3.94 25.66 -11.43
C LEU A 240 -4.31 26.36 -12.75
N LYS A 241 -4.72 25.58 -13.77
CA LYS A 241 -5.24 26.10 -15.04
C LYS A 241 -6.50 26.93 -14.83
N TYR A 242 -7.39 26.50 -13.93
CA TYR A 242 -8.57 27.28 -13.57
C TYR A 242 -8.19 28.63 -12.95
N TYR A 243 -7.25 28.65 -12.00
CA TYR A 243 -6.78 29.90 -11.42
C TYR A 243 -6.14 30.84 -12.44
N LYS A 244 -5.33 30.31 -13.37
CA LYS A 244 -4.61 31.10 -14.36
C LYS A 244 -5.48 31.58 -15.52
N LEU A 245 -6.34 30.70 -16.06
CA LEU A 245 -7.07 30.93 -17.31
C LEU A 245 -8.59 31.03 -17.14
N GLY A 246 -9.14 30.83 -15.93
CA GLY A 246 -10.59 30.82 -15.70
C GLY A 246 -11.31 29.57 -16.23
N ARG A 247 -10.58 28.58 -16.77
CA ARG A 247 -11.12 27.32 -17.32
C ARG A 247 -10.33 26.12 -16.81
N GLY A 248 -11.01 24.97 -16.67
CA GLY A 248 -10.39 23.72 -16.24
C GLY A 248 -11.02 23.08 -15.00
N ILE A 249 -11.87 23.80 -14.26
CA ILE A 249 -12.48 23.28 -13.02
C ILE A 249 -13.38 22.05 -13.27
N VAL A 250 -14.09 22.00 -14.39
CA VAL A 250 -14.89 20.82 -14.79
C VAL A 250 -14.00 19.60 -14.99
N ALA A 251 -12.87 19.77 -15.69
CA ALA A 251 -11.90 18.69 -15.86
C ALA A 251 -11.28 18.25 -14.53
N ALA A 252 -11.00 19.19 -13.60
CA ALA A 252 -10.54 18.85 -12.26
C ALA A 252 -11.56 17.98 -11.50
N TRP A 253 -12.86 18.30 -11.58
CA TRP A 253 -13.92 17.47 -11.00
C TRP A 253 -14.01 16.08 -11.63
N ILE A 254 -13.97 15.99 -12.96
CA ILE A 254 -13.98 14.70 -13.67
C ILE A 254 -12.79 13.84 -13.24
N ILE A 255 -11.59 14.42 -13.20
CA ILE A 255 -10.37 13.74 -12.78
C ILE A 255 -10.45 13.31 -11.31
N LEU A 256 -10.98 14.16 -10.43
CA LEU A 256 -11.17 13.80 -9.02
C LEU A 256 -12.13 12.62 -8.89
N PHE A 257 -13.29 12.65 -9.55
CA PHE A 257 -14.28 11.57 -9.44
C PHE A 257 -13.79 10.26 -10.05
N ILE A 258 -13.19 10.29 -11.24
CA ILE A 258 -12.57 9.10 -11.82
C ILE A 258 -11.45 8.60 -10.89
N GLY A 259 -10.61 9.52 -10.41
CA GLY A 259 -9.55 9.20 -9.45
C GLY A 259 -10.07 8.52 -8.19
N ILE A 260 -11.20 8.97 -7.62
CA ILE A 260 -11.85 8.34 -6.45
C ILE A 260 -12.38 6.94 -6.78
N VAL A 261 -12.94 6.76 -7.98
CA VAL A 261 -13.41 5.43 -8.44
C VAL A 261 -12.24 4.44 -8.55
N PHE A 262 -11.10 4.91 -9.05
CA PHE A 262 -9.88 4.10 -9.09
C PHE A 262 -9.34 3.86 -7.68
N HIS A 263 -9.15 4.94 -6.91
CA HIS A 263 -8.60 4.85 -5.57
C HIS A 263 -9.15 5.90 -4.59
N MET A 264 -9.64 5.45 -3.43
CA MET A 264 -10.30 6.34 -2.44
C MET A 264 -9.36 7.41 -1.87
N GLN A 265 -8.04 7.19 -1.88
CA GLN A 265 -7.06 8.22 -1.46
C GLN A 265 -7.23 9.55 -2.22
N MET A 266 -7.74 9.55 -3.46
CA MET A 266 -8.02 10.79 -4.18
C MET A 266 -9.07 11.68 -3.49
N PHE A 267 -9.91 11.12 -2.62
CA PHE A 267 -10.90 11.86 -1.85
C PHE A 267 -10.27 12.90 -0.92
N ILE A 268 -9.01 12.74 -0.50
CA ILE A 268 -8.30 13.72 0.34
C ILE A 268 -8.20 15.10 -0.33
N PHE A 269 -8.29 15.16 -1.66
CA PHE A 269 -8.24 16.40 -2.44
C PHE A 269 -9.61 17.07 -2.63
N MET A 270 -10.71 16.43 -2.23
CA MET A 270 -12.08 16.97 -2.34
C MET A 270 -12.21 18.37 -1.73
N PRO A 271 -11.75 18.65 -0.48
CA PRO A 271 -11.86 19.98 0.10
C PRO A 271 -11.12 21.06 -0.72
N ALA A 272 -9.98 20.71 -1.31
CA ALA A 272 -9.18 21.62 -2.12
C ALA A 272 -9.88 21.97 -3.46
N VAL A 273 -10.53 20.99 -4.11
CA VAL A 273 -11.26 21.21 -5.37
C VAL A 273 -12.54 22.00 -5.14
N VAL A 274 -13.26 21.75 -4.04
CA VAL A 274 -14.44 22.54 -3.67
C VAL A 274 -14.02 23.99 -3.38
N PHE A 275 -12.95 24.20 -2.61
CA PHE A 275 -12.40 25.54 -2.40
C PHE A 275 -12.03 26.22 -3.71
N ALA A 276 -11.35 25.51 -4.63
CA ALA A 276 -11.01 26.05 -5.94
C ALA A 276 -12.27 26.47 -6.73
N THR A 277 -13.35 25.69 -6.66
CA THR A 277 -14.62 26.02 -7.31
C THR A 277 -15.22 27.31 -6.77
N LEU A 278 -15.23 27.49 -5.44
CA LEU A 278 -15.87 28.62 -4.77
C LEU A 278 -15.02 29.90 -4.73
N SER A 279 -13.72 29.83 -5.01
CA SER A 279 -12.80 30.96 -4.83
C SER A 279 -12.72 31.91 -6.03
N LYS A 280 -13.31 31.56 -7.19
CA LYS A 280 -13.25 32.39 -8.41
C LYS A 280 -14.47 32.20 -9.31
N GLY A 281 -14.70 33.12 -10.25
CA GLY A 281 -15.65 32.98 -11.35
C GLY A 281 -17.11 32.87 -10.88
N ARG A 282 -17.92 32.09 -11.59
CA ARG A 282 -19.33 31.85 -11.23
C ARG A 282 -19.48 31.24 -9.83
N GLY A 283 -18.55 30.39 -9.41
CA GLY A 283 -18.56 29.80 -8.07
C GLY A 283 -18.32 30.84 -6.96
N PHE A 284 -17.53 31.87 -7.23
CA PHE A 284 -17.36 32.99 -6.28
C PHE A 284 -18.62 33.85 -6.16
N ILE A 285 -19.32 34.11 -7.28
CA ILE A 285 -20.61 34.81 -7.27
C ILE A 285 -21.63 34.02 -6.45
N PHE A 286 -21.72 32.71 -6.69
CA PHE A 286 -22.55 31.81 -5.91
C PHE A 286 -22.18 31.82 -4.42
N TYR A 287 -20.88 31.75 -4.12
CA TYR A 287 -20.37 31.81 -2.75
C TYR A 287 -20.78 33.09 -2.03
N GLN A 288 -20.64 34.26 -2.66
CA GLN A 288 -21.02 35.52 -2.04
C GLN A 288 -22.52 35.62 -1.77
N GLY A 289 -23.36 35.09 -2.67
CA GLY A 289 -24.81 35.05 -2.48
C GLY A 289 -25.27 34.09 -1.36
N HIS A 290 -24.49 33.05 -1.04
CA HIS A 290 -24.90 31.96 -0.16
C HIS A 290 -23.92 31.69 0.99
N LYS A 291 -23.05 32.65 1.33
CA LYS A 291 -21.93 32.47 2.26
C LYS A 291 -22.32 31.83 3.59
N LYS A 292 -23.41 32.31 4.21
CA LYS A 292 -23.93 31.76 5.48
C LYS A 292 -24.36 30.30 5.32
N LEU A 293 -25.15 29.99 4.28
CA LEU A 293 -25.59 28.62 3.99
C LEU A 293 -24.41 27.69 3.73
N ILE A 294 -23.42 28.14 2.97
CA ILE A 294 -22.21 27.37 2.67
C ILE A 294 -21.45 27.06 3.96
N TYR A 295 -21.20 28.04 4.84
CA TYR A 295 -20.53 27.78 6.11
C TYR A 295 -21.29 26.83 7.02
N VAL A 296 -22.62 27.00 7.13
CA VAL A 296 -23.46 26.09 7.92
C VAL A 296 -23.38 24.68 7.34
N THR A 297 -23.46 24.53 6.01
CA THR A 297 -23.36 23.23 5.33
C THR A 297 -22.00 22.58 5.56
N PHE A 298 -20.89 23.32 5.42
CA PHE A 298 -19.56 22.80 5.69
C PHE A 298 -19.34 22.45 7.16
N ALA A 299 -19.85 23.26 8.08
CA ALA A 299 -19.76 22.98 9.51
C ALA A 299 -20.52 21.69 9.86
N ILE A 300 -21.76 21.54 9.38
CA ILE A 300 -22.56 20.32 9.57
C ILE A 300 -21.87 19.12 8.93
N ALA A 301 -21.39 19.25 7.69
CA ALA A 301 -20.69 18.16 7.00
C ALA A 301 -19.41 17.75 7.72
N ALA A 302 -18.58 18.72 8.16
CA ALA A 302 -17.36 18.44 8.91
C ALA A 302 -17.66 17.76 10.25
N LEU A 303 -18.64 18.28 11.01
CA LEU A 303 -19.07 17.67 12.28
C LEU A 303 -19.64 16.27 12.06
N SER A 304 -20.41 16.06 11.00
CA SER A 304 -20.96 14.74 10.65
C SER A 304 -19.86 13.74 10.29
N VAL A 305 -18.85 14.17 9.50
CA VAL A 305 -17.69 13.33 9.17
C VAL A 305 -16.88 13.01 10.42
N ILE A 306 -16.60 14.00 11.27
CA ILE A 306 -15.88 13.79 12.54
C ILE A 306 -16.66 12.82 13.44
N ALA A 307 -17.96 13.04 13.61
CA ALA A 307 -18.82 12.16 14.41
C ALA A 307 -18.86 10.74 13.84
N ALA A 308 -18.96 10.58 12.51
CA ALA A 308 -18.95 9.27 11.86
C ALA A 308 -17.59 8.56 12.01
N VAL A 309 -16.48 9.28 11.84
CA VAL A 309 -15.13 8.74 12.03
C VAL A 309 -14.90 8.36 13.48
N LEU A 310 -15.28 9.21 14.44
CA LEU A 310 -15.17 8.92 15.88
C LEU A 310 -16.04 7.73 16.28
N TYR A 311 -17.30 7.70 15.85
CA TYR A 311 -18.20 6.57 16.09
C TYR A 311 -17.58 5.28 15.55
N LYS A 312 -17.06 5.31 14.32
CA LYS A 312 -16.41 4.14 13.71
C LYS A 312 -15.12 3.76 14.42
N TYR A 313 -14.27 4.72 14.77
CA TYR A 313 -13.05 4.48 15.55
C TYR A 313 -13.34 3.81 16.90
N LEU A 314 -14.49 4.13 17.52
CA LEU A 314 -14.89 3.56 18.81
C LEU A 314 -15.65 2.22 18.70
N THR A 315 -16.17 1.85 17.52
CA THR A 315 -17.09 0.71 17.35
C THR A 315 -16.64 -0.32 16.32
N ASP A 316 -15.63 -0.03 15.50
CA ASP A 316 -15.17 -0.86 14.38
C ASP A 316 -13.66 -1.07 14.53
N LEU A 317 -13.23 -2.28 14.93
CA LEU A 317 -11.85 -2.57 15.28
C LEU A 317 -10.90 -2.37 14.11
N TYR A 318 -11.38 -2.59 12.88
CA TYR A 318 -10.62 -2.33 11.67
C TYR A 318 -10.32 -0.84 11.50
N ILE A 319 -11.31 0.02 11.73
CA ILE A 319 -11.12 1.48 11.65
C ILE A 319 -10.21 1.95 12.78
N GLU A 320 -10.40 1.41 14.00
CA GLU A 320 -9.47 1.66 15.11
C GLU A 320 -8.04 1.25 14.73
N ASP A 321 -7.88 0.09 14.09
CA ASP A 321 -6.58 -0.43 13.69
C ASP A 321 -5.95 0.36 12.52
N MET A 322 -6.72 1.07 11.70
CA MET A 322 -6.15 1.88 10.62
C MET A 322 -5.39 3.12 11.11
N PHE A 323 -5.70 3.61 12.32
CA PHE A 323 -5.13 4.85 12.84
C PHE A 323 -4.09 4.61 13.94
N LEU A 324 -3.09 5.50 13.99
CA LEU A 324 -2.13 5.56 15.08
C LEU A 324 -2.75 6.27 16.30
N PRO A 325 -2.56 5.74 17.51
CA PRO A 325 -2.87 6.48 18.71
C PRO A 325 -1.92 7.68 18.86
N LEU A 326 -2.35 8.71 19.59
CA LEU A 326 -1.63 9.98 19.65
C LEU A 326 -0.28 9.90 20.38
N PHE A 327 -0.24 9.21 21.53
CA PHE A 327 0.89 9.27 22.47
C PHE A 327 1.55 7.93 22.77
N THR A 328 0.79 6.83 22.76
CA THR A 328 1.31 5.48 23.04
C THR A 328 0.84 4.54 21.96
N GLY A 329 1.78 3.82 21.34
CA GLY A 329 1.47 2.90 20.26
C GLY A 329 0.63 1.71 20.72
N LYS A 330 0.21 0.90 19.75
CA LYS A 330 -0.59 -0.31 20.00
C LYS A 330 0.23 -1.37 20.74
N PRO A 331 -0.39 -2.38 21.37
CA PRO A 331 0.33 -3.41 22.12
C PRO A 331 1.46 -4.10 21.36
N GLY A 332 1.36 -4.24 20.03
CA GLY A 332 2.39 -4.82 19.17
C GLY A 332 3.58 -3.89 18.87
N ASP A 333 3.42 -2.57 19.03
CA ASP A 333 4.51 -1.59 18.90
C ASP A 333 4.22 -0.33 19.75
N PRO A 334 4.44 -0.39 21.08
CA PRO A 334 4.05 0.69 22.00
C PRO A 334 4.82 2.01 21.80
N LEU A 335 5.97 1.96 21.11
CA LEU A 335 6.82 3.12 20.86
C LEU A 335 6.42 3.88 19.57
N TYR A 336 5.50 3.34 18.79
CA TYR A 336 5.08 3.92 17.52
C TYR A 336 3.69 4.58 17.61
N ALA A 337 3.68 5.90 17.73
CA ALA A 337 2.49 6.74 17.90
C ALA A 337 2.63 8.03 17.07
N VAL A 338 1.54 8.77 16.88
CA VAL A 338 1.53 9.99 16.03
C VAL A 338 2.66 10.97 16.37
N PHE A 339 2.94 11.18 17.66
CA PHE A 339 3.97 12.12 18.11
C PHE A 339 5.27 11.44 18.61
N SER A 340 5.46 10.15 18.33
CA SER A 340 6.66 9.45 18.79
C SER A 340 7.87 9.72 17.89
N PRO A 341 9.11 9.70 18.44
CA PRO A 341 10.32 9.90 17.64
C PRO A 341 10.47 8.92 16.46
N PRO A 342 10.19 7.60 16.61
CA PRO A 342 10.14 6.65 15.48
C PRO A 342 9.29 7.13 14.30
N HIS A 343 8.06 7.53 14.59
CA HIS A 343 7.10 7.93 13.58
C HIS A 343 7.51 9.24 12.88
N LEU A 344 8.05 10.22 13.62
CA LEU A 344 8.57 11.46 13.05
C LEU A 344 9.83 11.22 12.20
N ALA A 345 10.69 10.28 12.59
CA ALA A 345 11.86 9.88 11.81
C ALA A 345 11.44 9.25 10.48
N ASP A 346 10.38 8.45 10.45
CA ASP A 346 9.85 7.89 9.20
C ASP A 346 9.27 8.97 8.28
N ILE A 347 8.55 9.97 8.81
CA ILE A 347 8.10 11.12 7.99
C ILE A 347 9.30 11.85 7.40
N LEU A 348 10.37 12.03 8.18
CA LEU A 348 11.59 12.67 7.68
C LEU A 348 12.24 11.85 6.55
N ASN A 349 12.35 10.53 6.72
CA ASN A 349 12.86 9.63 5.67
C ASN A 349 12.02 9.72 4.39
N GLU A 350 10.69 9.66 4.52
CA GLU A 350 9.75 9.80 3.41
C GLU A 350 9.96 11.12 2.65
N PHE A 351 10.02 12.24 3.37
CA PHE A 351 10.24 13.54 2.74
C PHE A 351 11.62 13.68 2.08
N LEU A 352 12.68 13.12 2.68
CA LEU A 352 14.02 13.17 2.09
C LEU A 352 14.16 12.26 0.86
N LEU A 353 13.43 11.14 0.83
CA LEU A 353 13.37 10.24 -0.32
C LEU A 353 12.57 10.88 -1.47
N ILE A 354 11.38 11.40 -1.18
CA ILE A 354 10.42 11.84 -2.19
C ILE A 354 10.64 13.28 -2.64
N ALA A 355 10.93 14.20 -1.72
CA ALA A 355 11.07 15.63 -2.00
C ALA A 355 12.24 16.27 -1.22
N PRO A 356 13.50 15.90 -1.51
CA PRO A 356 14.67 16.37 -0.76
C PRO A 356 14.82 17.90 -0.70
N ILE A 357 14.27 18.64 -1.67
CA ILE A 357 14.29 20.12 -1.67
C ILE A 357 13.29 20.76 -0.69
N PHE A 358 12.31 19.98 -0.20
CA PHE A 358 11.16 20.48 0.56
C PHE A 358 11.59 21.38 1.71
N PHE A 359 12.51 20.92 2.55
CA PHE A 359 12.94 21.66 3.75
C PHE A 359 13.59 23.01 3.40
N LEU A 360 14.33 23.10 2.28
CA LEU A 360 14.87 24.38 1.83
C LEU A 360 13.77 25.35 1.42
N VAL A 361 12.86 24.91 0.56
CA VAL A 361 11.78 25.78 0.07
C VAL A 361 10.81 26.12 1.20
N PHE A 362 10.61 25.21 2.16
CA PHE A 362 9.88 25.45 3.39
C PHE A 362 10.49 26.62 4.17
N ILE A 363 11.76 26.53 4.55
CA ILE A 363 12.47 27.58 5.29
C ILE A 363 12.42 28.93 4.54
N LEU A 364 12.70 28.93 3.23
CA LEU A 364 12.70 30.15 2.43
C LEU A 364 11.29 30.73 2.25
N GLY A 365 10.27 29.88 2.08
CA GLY A 365 8.89 30.27 1.83
C GLY A 365 8.12 30.68 3.08
N LEU A 366 8.52 30.25 4.28
CA LEU A 366 7.93 30.67 5.56
C LEU A 366 7.87 32.20 5.73
N ARG A 367 8.85 32.91 5.14
CA ARG A 367 8.92 34.38 5.12
C ARG A 367 7.67 35.03 4.53
N ASN A 368 6.97 34.32 3.64
CA ASN A 368 5.77 34.76 2.95
C ASN A 368 4.53 33.93 3.29
N ILE A 369 4.52 33.16 4.38
CA ILE A 369 3.39 32.28 4.73
C ILE A 369 2.05 33.01 4.82
N ARG A 370 2.05 34.28 5.27
CA ARG A 370 0.84 35.12 5.35
C ARG A 370 0.21 35.41 3.99
N THR A 371 0.92 35.20 2.89
CA THR A 371 0.42 35.41 1.52
C THR A 371 -0.42 34.25 1.00
N ILE A 372 -0.43 33.09 1.67
CA ILE A 372 -1.24 31.92 1.29
C ILE A 372 -2.70 32.31 1.11
N PHE A 373 -3.29 32.98 2.10
CA PHE A 373 -4.70 33.38 2.08
C PHE A 373 -4.99 34.56 1.14
N LYS A 374 -3.95 35.23 0.61
CA LYS A 374 -4.09 36.31 -0.37
C LYS A 374 -4.11 35.79 -1.81
N GLN A 375 -3.66 34.55 -2.03
CA GLN A 375 -3.53 33.96 -3.36
C GLN A 375 -4.36 32.68 -3.45
N GLY A 376 -5.45 32.68 -4.22
CA GLY A 376 -6.33 31.51 -4.33
C GLY A 376 -5.60 30.21 -4.68
N LYS A 377 -4.60 30.26 -5.59
CA LYS A 377 -3.79 29.09 -5.94
C LYS A 377 -2.92 28.56 -4.79
N ALA A 378 -2.40 29.45 -3.92
CA ALA A 378 -1.61 29.04 -2.76
C ALA A 378 -2.50 28.45 -1.66
N ALA A 379 -3.67 29.06 -1.40
CA ALA A 379 -4.68 28.50 -0.51
C ALA A 379 -5.18 27.13 -0.98
N PHE A 380 -5.38 26.93 -2.29
CA PHE A 380 -5.69 25.64 -2.88
C PHE A 380 -4.61 24.58 -2.58
N LEU A 381 -3.34 24.89 -2.83
CA LEU A 381 -2.24 23.97 -2.54
C LEU A 381 -2.06 23.71 -1.05
N ALA A 382 -2.34 24.69 -0.19
CA ALA A 382 -2.34 24.51 1.26
C ALA A 382 -3.42 23.53 1.73
N LEU A 383 -4.65 23.63 1.19
CA LEU A 383 -5.72 22.67 1.46
C LEU A 383 -5.40 21.28 0.90
N SER A 384 -4.85 21.21 -0.32
CA SER A 384 -4.36 19.96 -0.92
C SER A 384 -3.32 19.29 -0.03
N SER A 385 -2.39 20.09 0.50
CA SER A 385 -1.34 19.62 1.42
C SER A 385 -1.93 19.16 2.76
N ALA A 386 -2.93 19.85 3.30
CA ALA A 386 -3.55 19.48 4.58
C ALA A 386 -4.16 18.07 4.54
N GLY A 387 -4.84 17.71 3.44
CA GLY A 387 -5.35 16.34 3.24
C GLY A 387 -4.24 15.29 3.25
N CYS A 388 -3.16 15.54 2.51
CA CYS A 388 -1.98 14.67 2.51
C CYS A 388 -1.30 14.57 3.89
N MET A 389 -1.22 15.68 4.62
CA MET A 389 -0.59 15.69 5.95
C MET A 389 -1.44 14.93 6.97
N LEU A 390 -2.77 15.03 6.94
CA LEU A 390 -3.62 14.21 7.79
C LEU A 390 -3.44 12.71 7.52
N LEU A 391 -3.31 12.33 6.26
CA LEU A 391 -3.07 10.94 5.87
C LEU A 391 -1.74 10.43 6.44
N ILE A 392 -0.63 11.12 6.18
CA ILE A 392 0.69 10.66 6.63
C ILE A 392 0.79 10.64 8.16
N PHE A 393 0.21 11.60 8.89
CA PHE A 393 0.34 11.63 10.35
C PHE A 393 -0.55 10.64 11.10
N LEU A 394 -1.72 10.28 10.55
CA LEU A 394 -2.73 9.54 11.31
C LEU A 394 -2.82 8.07 10.92
N VAL A 395 -2.49 7.69 9.68
CA VAL A 395 -2.62 6.30 9.22
C VAL A 395 -1.42 5.46 9.69
N ASP A 396 -1.71 4.29 10.25
CA ASP A 396 -0.71 3.30 10.69
C ASP A 396 -0.24 2.46 9.48
N PRO A 397 1.03 2.59 9.05
CA PRO A 397 1.56 1.76 7.96
C PRO A 397 1.61 0.29 8.39
N LYS A 398 1.03 -0.60 7.58
CA LYS A 398 0.78 -1.99 7.97
C LYS A 398 1.83 -2.97 7.49
N LEU A 399 2.52 -2.69 6.37
CA LEU A 399 3.47 -3.66 5.82
C LEU A 399 4.89 -3.49 6.35
N GLY A 400 5.14 -2.47 7.20
CA GLY A 400 6.41 -2.25 7.90
C GLY A 400 7.62 -1.93 7.01
N MET A 401 7.51 -2.16 5.70
CA MET A 401 8.43 -1.69 4.67
C MET A 401 8.35 -0.17 4.61
N PRO A 402 9.47 0.55 4.44
CA PRO A 402 9.69 2.00 4.67
C PRO A 402 8.40 2.84 4.83
N ARG A 403 7.69 2.63 5.95
CA ARG A 403 6.39 3.25 6.24
C ARG A 403 5.35 3.20 5.09
N ASP A 404 5.24 2.14 4.29
CA ASP A 404 4.41 2.10 3.08
C ASP A 404 4.67 3.34 2.18
N TRP A 405 5.93 3.58 1.85
CA TRP A 405 6.41 4.78 1.13
C TRP A 405 5.60 5.08 -0.14
N ASP A 406 5.16 4.05 -0.86
CA ASP A 406 4.39 4.18 -2.10
C ASP A 406 2.98 4.73 -1.84
N LEU A 407 2.32 4.30 -0.75
CA LEU A 407 1.07 4.87 -0.25
C LEU A 407 1.22 6.37 0.07
N PHE A 408 2.33 6.78 0.69
CA PHE A 408 2.56 8.18 1.09
C PHE A 408 3.31 9.02 0.06
N SER A 409 3.71 8.44 -1.08
CA SER A 409 4.53 9.09 -2.10
C SER A 409 3.95 10.43 -2.60
N LEU A 410 2.63 10.56 -2.68
CA LEU A 410 1.96 11.79 -3.14
C LEU A 410 2.06 12.96 -2.15
N THR A 411 2.36 12.67 -0.87
CA THR A 411 2.18 13.60 0.23
C THR A 411 3.10 14.83 0.17
N PRO A 412 4.40 14.73 -0.21
CA PRO A 412 5.28 15.90 -0.23
C PRO A 412 5.09 16.80 -1.45
N PHE A 413 4.38 16.35 -2.49
CA PHE A 413 4.30 17.07 -3.77
C PHE A 413 3.57 18.42 -3.67
N SER A 414 2.34 18.42 -3.16
CA SER A 414 1.51 19.63 -3.06
C SER A 414 2.14 20.69 -2.15
N ILE A 415 2.75 20.26 -1.04
CA ILE A 415 3.35 21.15 -0.06
C ILE A 415 4.68 21.71 -0.57
N THR A 416 5.47 20.92 -1.28
CA THR A 416 6.68 21.40 -1.95
C THR A 416 6.34 22.46 -3.00
N LEU A 417 5.31 22.21 -3.82
CA LEU A 417 4.84 23.17 -4.82
C LEU A 417 4.33 24.48 -4.17
N LEU A 418 3.59 24.39 -3.06
CA LEU A 418 3.15 25.55 -2.29
C LEU A 418 4.33 26.42 -1.86
N PHE A 419 5.34 25.82 -1.22
CA PHE A 419 6.46 26.59 -0.69
C PHE A 419 7.38 27.16 -1.79
N ILE A 420 7.49 26.49 -2.95
CA ILE A 420 8.15 27.10 -4.12
C ILE A 420 7.40 28.35 -4.60
N LEU A 421 6.06 28.35 -4.58
CA LEU A 421 5.27 29.53 -4.96
C LEU A 421 5.45 30.69 -3.98
N LEU A 422 5.67 30.40 -2.70
CA LEU A 422 5.86 31.40 -1.65
C LEU A 422 7.24 32.09 -1.66
N LEU A 423 8.23 31.57 -2.38
CA LEU A 423 9.55 32.20 -2.46
C LEU A 423 9.46 33.67 -2.90
N ASP A 424 10.03 34.58 -2.10
CA ASP A 424 10.09 36.01 -2.42
C ASP A 424 11.20 36.34 -3.43
N ASP A 425 11.20 37.58 -3.93
CA ASP A 425 12.20 38.03 -4.91
C ASP A 425 13.63 37.96 -4.36
N SER A 426 13.83 38.19 -3.07
CA SER A 426 15.16 38.10 -2.44
C SER A 426 15.72 36.67 -2.44
N ALA A 427 14.86 35.68 -2.19
CA ALA A 427 15.19 34.27 -2.27
C ALA A 427 15.47 33.87 -3.72
N ILE A 428 14.64 34.32 -4.68
CA ILE A 428 14.82 34.04 -6.10
C ILE A 428 16.17 34.60 -6.61
N VAL A 429 16.50 35.85 -6.27
CA VAL A 429 17.78 36.48 -6.64
C VAL A 429 18.96 35.68 -6.08
N THR A 430 18.85 35.20 -4.84
CA THR A 430 19.91 34.39 -4.23
C THR A 430 20.02 33.00 -4.86
N LEU A 431 18.88 32.35 -5.12
CA LEU A 431 18.78 31.01 -5.72
C LEU A 431 19.39 30.95 -7.13
N LYS A 432 19.49 32.07 -7.86
CA LYS A 432 20.22 32.12 -9.14
C LYS A 432 21.63 31.53 -9.03
N LYS A 433 22.35 31.81 -7.94
CA LYS A 433 23.71 31.27 -7.71
C LYS A 433 23.73 29.77 -7.46
N PHE A 434 22.63 29.23 -6.93
CA PHE A 434 22.53 27.84 -6.48
C PHE A 434 21.76 26.95 -7.45
N LEU A 435 21.22 27.49 -8.53
CA LEU A 435 20.28 26.76 -9.39
C LEU A 435 20.93 25.55 -10.06
N ILE A 436 22.18 25.67 -10.53
CA ILE A 436 22.93 24.54 -11.10
C ILE A 436 23.24 23.50 -10.00
N PRO A 437 23.83 23.85 -8.84
CA PRO A 437 24.00 22.91 -7.73
C PRO A 437 22.70 22.19 -7.33
N ILE A 438 21.59 22.92 -7.21
CA ILE A 438 20.29 22.35 -6.86
C ILE A 438 19.86 21.34 -7.92
N VAL A 439 19.98 21.67 -9.20
CA VAL A 439 19.63 20.73 -10.28
C VAL A 439 20.51 19.48 -10.22
N ILE A 440 21.82 19.62 -10.04
CA ILE A 440 22.74 18.47 -9.95
C ILE A 440 22.39 17.60 -8.74
N LEU A 441 22.31 18.19 -7.55
CA LEU A 441 22.08 17.47 -6.30
C LEU A 441 20.70 16.78 -6.29
N LEU A 442 19.65 17.44 -6.80
CA LEU A 442 18.35 16.79 -6.95
C LEU A 442 18.39 15.66 -7.97
N SER A 443 19.11 15.82 -9.09
CA SER A 443 19.20 14.78 -10.13
C SER A 443 19.86 13.50 -9.63
N ILE A 444 20.87 13.60 -8.76
CA ILE A 444 21.56 12.43 -8.19
C ILE A 444 20.90 11.88 -6.92
N SER A 445 20.02 12.64 -6.26
CA SER A 445 19.41 12.23 -4.98
C SER A 445 18.58 10.95 -5.03
N PRO A 446 17.70 10.70 -6.02
CA PRO A 446 16.94 9.46 -6.10
C PRO A 446 17.73 8.31 -6.74
N VAL A 447 18.89 8.58 -7.36
CA VAL A 447 19.66 7.56 -8.11
C VAL A 447 20.09 6.39 -7.22
N PRO A 448 20.64 6.57 -6.01
CA PRO A 448 20.96 5.46 -5.13
C PRO A 448 19.75 4.55 -4.85
N TYR A 449 18.60 5.14 -4.54
CA TYR A 449 17.37 4.37 -4.29
C TYR A 449 16.92 3.56 -5.50
N LEU A 450 16.93 4.19 -6.68
CA LEU A 450 16.59 3.51 -7.93
C LEU A 450 17.57 2.37 -8.20
N LEU A 451 18.88 2.60 -8.09
CA LEU A 451 19.87 1.57 -8.36
C LEU A 451 19.80 0.40 -7.36
N THR A 452 19.59 0.68 -6.07
CA THR A 452 19.40 -0.37 -5.06
C THR A 452 18.18 -1.22 -5.37
N THR A 453 17.07 -0.59 -5.79
CA THR A 453 15.83 -1.34 -6.06
C THR A 453 15.81 -2.03 -7.43
N LEU A 454 16.51 -1.48 -8.41
CA LEU A 454 16.62 -2.03 -9.77
C LEU A 454 17.75 -3.06 -9.90
N ASN A 455 18.52 -3.30 -8.84
CA ASN A 455 19.50 -4.36 -8.74
C ASN A 455 19.00 -5.44 -7.78
N ARG A 456 18.96 -6.69 -8.22
CA ARG A 456 18.42 -7.81 -7.44
C ARG A 456 19.12 -7.98 -6.09
N ASP A 457 20.45 -8.04 -6.09
CA ASP A 457 21.23 -8.36 -4.89
C ASP A 457 21.17 -7.21 -3.88
N ALA A 458 21.35 -5.97 -4.35
CA ALA A 458 21.20 -4.78 -3.51
C ALA A 458 19.77 -4.65 -2.95
N SER A 459 18.75 -5.01 -3.73
CA SER A 459 17.35 -4.99 -3.29
C SER A 459 17.08 -6.04 -2.21
N ILE A 460 17.71 -7.22 -2.29
CA ILE A 460 17.62 -8.26 -1.25
C ILE A 460 18.25 -7.74 0.05
N GLU A 461 19.49 -7.24 -0.01
CA GLU A 461 20.19 -6.73 1.17
C GLU A 461 19.43 -5.59 1.84
N TYR A 462 18.85 -4.69 1.03
CA TYR A 462 18.03 -3.60 1.53
C TYR A 462 16.79 -4.10 2.27
N VAL A 463 16.05 -5.06 1.70
CA VAL A 463 14.84 -5.62 2.32
C VAL A 463 15.17 -6.42 3.58
N GLU A 464 16.27 -7.18 3.58
CA GLU A 464 16.75 -7.86 4.79
C GLU A 464 17.07 -6.88 5.92
N GLN A 465 17.62 -5.70 5.59
CA GLN A 465 17.84 -4.65 6.58
C GLN A 465 16.53 -4.03 7.08
N LEU A 466 15.55 -3.81 6.20
CA LEU A 466 14.23 -3.31 6.58
C LEU A 466 13.50 -4.27 7.53
N ILE A 467 13.59 -5.58 7.27
CA ILE A 467 13.02 -6.61 8.16
C ILE A 467 13.68 -6.57 9.54
N LYS A 468 14.98 -6.33 9.62
CA LYS A 468 15.69 -6.18 10.91
C LYS A 468 15.26 -4.89 11.64
N LEU A 469 15.06 -3.81 10.91
CA LEU A 469 14.71 -2.50 11.47
C LEU A 469 13.34 -2.51 12.14
N ASP A 470 12.36 -3.17 11.52
CA ASP A 470 10.95 -3.20 11.95
C ASP A 470 10.43 -4.64 12.09
N SER A 471 11.15 -5.47 12.85
CA SER A 471 10.93 -6.92 12.98
C SER A 471 9.55 -7.34 13.51
N HIS A 472 8.79 -6.42 14.13
CA HIS A 472 7.43 -6.66 14.61
C HIS A 472 6.34 -6.28 13.60
N LYS A 473 6.67 -5.52 12.54
CA LYS A 473 5.72 -5.02 11.53
C LYS A 473 6.01 -5.55 10.10
N THR A 474 7.06 -6.35 9.91
CA THR A 474 7.56 -6.75 8.59
C THR A 474 7.31 -8.22 8.25
N ILE A 475 6.27 -8.84 8.82
CA ILE A 475 5.95 -10.26 8.61
C ILE A 475 5.73 -10.56 7.14
N ALA A 476 5.09 -9.64 6.42
CA ALA A 476 4.87 -9.72 4.98
C ALA A 476 6.19 -9.76 4.22
N GLY A 477 7.15 -8.88 4.55
CA GLY A 477 8.46 -8.87 3.93
C GLY A 477 9.26 -10.14 4.18
N LEU A 478 9.17 -10.68 5.39
CA LEU A 478 9.83 -11.93 5.74
C LEU A 478 9.24 -13.13 4.99
N ILE A 479 7.91 -13.20 4.88
CA ILE A 479 7.21 -14.24 4.09
C ILE A 479 7.56 -14.11 2.61
N ILE A 480 7.58 -12.88 2.08
CA ILE A 480 7.96 -12.61 0.69
C ILE A 480 9.39 -13.11 0.40
N LEU A 481 10.36 -12.83 1.28
CA LEU A 481 11.72 -13.34 1.11
C LEU A 481 11.78 -14.86 1.25
N TYR A 482 11.04 -15.42 2.20
CA TYR A 482 10.96 -16.87 2.40
C TYR A 482 10.46 -17.57 1.14
N ASP A 483 9.34 -17.11 0.58
CA ASP A 483 8.74 -17.66 -0.64
C ASP A 483 9.68 -17.47 -1.84
N TYR A 484 10.33 -16.31 -1.94
CA TYR A 484 11.31 -16.05 -2.99
C TYR A 484 12.48 -17.04 -2.97
N TYR A 485 13.12 -17.28 -1.81
CA TYR A 485 14.22 -18.23 -1.72
C TYR A 485 13.77 -19.69 -1.85
N LYS A 486 12.54 -20.00 -1.43
CA LYS A 486 11.92 -21.30 -1.65
C LYS A 486 11.70 -21.55 -3.15
N GLU A 487 11.21 -20.56 -3.90
CA GLU A 487 11.07 -20.64 -5.37
C GLU A 487 12.44 -20.85 -6.06
N LEU A 488 13.51 -20.28 -5.50
CA LEU A 488 14.89 -20.48 -6.00
C LEU A 488 15.51 -21.83 -5.61
N GLY A 489 14.89 -22.59 -4.70
CA GLY A 489 15.45 -23.83 -4.15
C GLY A 489 16.60 -23.62 -3.14
N ASP A 490 16.75 -22.41 -2.60
CA ASP A 490 17.76 -22.11 -1.58
C ASP A 490 17.27 -22.54 -0.19
N ASN A 491 17.51 -23.82 0.12
CA ASN A 491 17.07 -24.45 1.37
C ASN A 491 17.71 -23.81 2.61
N GLU A 492 18.94 -23.32 2.52
CA GLU A 492 19.64 -22.72 3.66
C GLU A 492 18.99 -21.40 4.05
N LYS A 493 18.79 -20.49 3.10
CA LYS A 493 18.13 -19.20 3.36
C LYS A 493 16.68 -19.38 3.76
N THR A 494 15.97 -20.30 3.13
CA THR A 494 14.60 -20.67 3.51
C THR A 494 14.54 -21.11 4.99
N ARG A 495 15.49 -21.93 5.44
CA ARG A 495 15.59 -22.36 6.84
C ARG A 495 15.91 -21.19 7.79
N ILE A 496 16.85 -20.31 7.41
CA ILE A 496 17.22 -19.13 8.21
C ILE A 496 16.01 -18.19 8.38
N LEU A 497 15.31 -17.87 7.30
CA LEU A 497 14.13 -17.01 7.33
C LEU A 497 12.98 -17.65 8.13
N GLY A 498 12.81 -18.98 8.03
CA GLY A 498 11.89 -19.72 8.89
C GLY A 498 12.24 -19.56 10.38
N TYR A 499 13.51 -19.71 10.74
CA TYR A 499 13.97 -19.48 12.12
C TYR A 499 13.73 -18.03 12.58
N GLN A 500 14.01 -17.05 11.72
CA GLN A 500 13.72 -15.63 12.02
C GLN A 500 12.22 -15.40 12.22
N TYR A 501 11.36 -16.04 11.42
CA TYR A 501 9.91 -15.97 11.56
C TYR A 501 9.48 -16.49 12.93
N HIS A 502 9.98 -17.65 13.32
CA HIS A 502 9.69 -18.21 14.64
C HIS A 502 10.17 -17.32 15.79
N THR A 503 11.33 -16.69 15.63
CA THR A 503 11.94 -15.83 16.66
C THR A 503 11.24 -14.48 16.79
N ASN A 504 10.89 -13.85 15.66
CA ASN A 504 10.32 -12.51 15.63
C ASN A 504 8.80 -12.50 15.91
N TYR A 505 8.10 -13.60 15.64
CA TYR A 505 6.64 -13.72 15.79
C TYR A 505 6.24 -14.85 16.76
N PRO A 506 6.72 -14.83 18.01
CA PRO A 506 6.46 -15.92 18.97
C PRO A 506 4.98 -16.06 19.30
N THR A 507 4.20 -14.98 19.23
CA THR A 507 2.73 -15.03 19.41
C THR A 507 2.07 -15.86 18.32
N GLU A 508 2.39 -15.62 17.05
CA GLU A 508 1.87 -16.37 15.91
C GLU A 508 2.17 -17.86 16.07
N ILE A 509 3.41 -18.20 16.44
CA ILE A 509 3.83 -19.59 16.67
C ILE A 509 3.09 -20.23 17.84
N LYS A 510 2.94 -19.53 18.96
CA LYS A 510 2.15 -20.02 20.10
C LYS A 510 0.69 -20.23 19.70
N CYS A 511 0.10 -19.33 18.92
CA CYS A 511 -1.27 -19.48 18.44
C CYS A 511 -1.41 -20.70 17.53
N ASN A 512 -0.48 -20.90 16.59
CA ASN A 512 -0.47 -22.09 15.74
C ASN A 512 -0.32 -23.38 16.57
N ARG A 513 0.61 -23.42 17.53
CA ARG A 513 0.75 -24.57 18.45
C ARG A 513 -0.50 -24.83 19.30
N ALA A 514 -1.22 -23.77 19.69
CA ALA A 514 -2.48 -23.92 20.39
C ALA A 514 -3.56 -24.48 19.46
N MET A 515 -3.59 -24.08 18.18
CA MET A 515 -4.48 -24.67 17.18
C MET A 515 -4.15 -26.16 16.95
N ASP A 516 -2.87 -26.51 16.82
CA ASP A 516 -2.43 -27.90 16.68
C ASP A 516 -2.88 -28.74 17.89
N ALA A 517 -2.67 -28.24 19.11
CA ALA A 517 -3.13 -28.90 20.33
C ALA A 517 -4.67 -29.09 20.36
N MET A 518 -5.43 -28.14 19.81
CA MET A 518 -6.90 -28.27 19.69
C MET A 518 -7.30 -29.32 18.66
N ASP A 519 -6.56 -29.43 17.56
CA ASP A 519 -6.81 -30.44 16.53
C ASP A 519 -6.44 -31.85 17.04
N GLU A 520 -5.55 -31.95 18.03
CA GLU A 520 -5.23 -33.16 18.81
C GLU A 520 -6.17 -33.39 20.02
N ASP A 521 -7.25 -32.61 20.15
CA ASP A 521 -8.23 -32.67 21.27
C ASP A 521 -7.62 -32.37 22.68
N ASN A 522 -6.47 -31.69 22.73
CA ASN A 522 -5.79 -31.30 23.96
C ASN A 522 -6.10 -29.84 24.35
N LEU A 523 -7.32 -29.62 24.86
CA LEU A 523 -7.82 -28.28 25.21
C LEU A 523 -7.08 -27.63 26.39
N GLU A 524 -6.57 -28.43 27.34
CA GLU A 524 -5.83 -27.92 28.50
C GLU A 524 -4.50 -27.30 28.06
N LEU A 525 -3.74 -28.01 27.21
CA LEU A 525 -2.49 -27.50 26.65
C LEU A 525 -2.75 -26.24 25.81
N ALA A 526 -3.80 -26.25 24.98
CA ALA A 526 -4.16 -25.09 24.19
C ALA A 526 -4.48 -23.85 25.06
N ALA A 527 -5.27 -24.03 26.13
CA ALA A 527 -5.58 -22.97 27.07
C ALA A 527 -4.33 -22.44 27.79
N LEU A 528 -3.43 -23.32 28.22
CA LEU A 528 -2.16 -22.96 28.86
C LEU A 528 -1.24 -22.16 27.92
N ILE A 529 -1.16 -22.56 26.65
CA ILE A 529 -0.38 -21.84 25.64
C ILE A 529 -0.95 -20.43 25.46
N LEU A 530 -2.26 -20.30 25.26
CA LEU A 530 -2.92 -19.01 25.04
C LEU A 530 -2.88 -18.10 26.26
N SER A 531 -2.88 -18.63 27.49
CA SER A 531 -2.69 -17.82 28.70
C SER A 531 -1.26 -17.27 28.82
N SER A 532 -0.28 -17.87 28.12
CA SER A 532 1.10 -17.37 28.05
C SER A 532 1.32 -16.27 27.00
N VAL A 533 0.30 -15.98 26.18
CA VAL A 533 0.33 -14.93 25.16
C VAL A 533 -0.19 -13.64 25.78
N LYS A 534 0.53 -12.52 25.58
CA LYS A 534 0.07 -11.21 26.03
C LYS A 534 -1.21 -10.84 25.26
N PRO A 535 -2.32 -10.51 25.94
CA PRO A 535 -3.57 -10.20 25.26
C PRO A 535 -3.43 -9.01 24.30
N ASN A 536 -3.83 -9.22 23.04
CA ASN A 536 -3.82 -8.18 22.02
C ASN A 536 -5.03 -8.31 21.10
N LYS A 537 -5.98 -7.37 21.21
CA LYS A 537 -7.18 -7.37 20.35
C LYS A 537 -6.87 -7.15 18.86
N PHE A 538 -5.72 -6.55 18.53
CA PHE A 538 -5.28 -6.30 17.15
C PHE A 538 -4.49 -7.47 16.54
N ASP A 539 -4.25 -8.54 17.30
CA ASP A 539 -3.57 -9.74 16.81
C ASP A 539 -4.61 -10.76 16.32
N ALA A 540 -4.78 -10.82 15.00
CA ALA A 540 -5.80 -11.67 14.38
C ALA A 540 -5.63 -13.16 14.68
N SER A 541 -4.38 -13.64 14.80
CA SER A 541 -4.08 -15.04 15.05
C SER A 541 -4.38 -15.41 16.49
N TYR A 542 -4.07 -14.52 17.44
CA TYR A 542 -4.48 -14.68 18.83
C TYR A 542 -6.01 -14.66 18.98
N GLN A 543 -6.71 -13.73 18.33
CA GLN A 543 -8.17 -13.71 18.35
C GLN A 543 -8.77 -14.98 17.74
N ARG A 544 -8.21 -15.48 16.64
CA ARG A 544 -8.67 -16.70 15.97
C ARG A 544 -8.50 -17.93 16.86
N ALA A 545 -7.34 -18.08 17.50
CA ALA A 545 -7.07 -19.18 18.41
C ALA A 545 -7.98 -19.16 19.64
N LEU A 546 -8.23 -17.99 20.24
CA LEU A 546 -9.21 -17.85 21.33
C LEU A 546 -10.63 -18.24 20.88
N SER A 547 -11.05 -17.81 19.68
CA SER A 547 -12.33 -18.23 19.13
C SER A 547 -12.46 -19.75 19.04
N ARG A 548 -11.44 -20.42 18.48
CA ARG A 548 -11.43 -21.87 18.34
C ARG A 548 -11.50 -22.56 19.71
N LEU A 549 -10.72 -22.10 20.68
CA LEU A 549 -10.72 -22.64 22.05
C LEU A 549 -12.12 -22.54 22.68
N TYR A 550 -12.70 -21.34 22.70
CA TYR A 550 -14.03 -21.13 23.29
C TYR A 550 -15.11 -21.93 22.56
N SER A 551 -15.01 -22.05 21.23
CA SER A 551 -15.93 -22.87 20.45
C SER A 551 -15.87 -24.35 20.86
N LEU A 552 -14.68 -24.89 21.14
CA LEU A 552 -14.49 -26.27 21.58
C LEU A 552 -14.94 -26.49 23.03
N GLN A 553 -14.85 -25.45 23.87
CA GLN A 553 -15.38 -25.44 25.24
C GLN A 553 -16.90 -25.23 25.31
N GLY A 554 -17.56 -24.94 24.18
CA GLY A 554 -19.00 -24.65 24.12
C GLY A 554 -19.39 -23.21 24.51
N ASP A 555 -18.43 -22.32 24.80
CA ASP A 555 -18.67 -20.90 25.02
C ASP A 555 -18.78 -20.17 23.66
N TYR A 556 -19.88 -20.41 22.97
CA TYR A 556 -20.10 -19.87 21.62
C TYR A 556 -20.23 -18.35 21.59
N GLU A 557 -20.65 -17.70 22.68
CA GLU A 557 -20.76 -16.23 22.74
C GLU A 557 -19.39 -15.59 22.67
N ARG A 558 -18.43 -16.05 23.49
CA ARG A 558 -17.05 -15.57 23.41
C ARG A 558 -16.40 -15.97 22.09
N ALA A 559 -16.65 -17.19 21.61
CA ALA A 559 -16.13 -17.65 20.33
C ALA A 559 -16.54 -16.70 19.18
N LEU A 560 -17.83 -16.36 19.10
CA LEU A 560 -18.37 -15.42 18.10
C LEU A 560 -17.72 -14.04 18.21
N LYS A 561 -17.55 -13.50 19.42
CA LYS A 561 -16.88 -12.21 19.62
C LYS A 561 -15.45 -12.20 19.08
N HIS A 562 -14.68 -13.25 19.39
CA HIS A 562 -13.29 -13.35 18.98
C HIS A 562 -13.14 -13.58 17.47
N ILE A 563 -13.96 -14.43 16.86
CA ILE A 563 -13.93 -14.63 15.40
C ILE A 563 -14.43 -13.40 14.64
N ASP A 564 -15.37 -12.63 15.20
CA ASP A 564 -15.81 -11.36 14.61
C ASP A 564 -14.65 -10.34 14.59
N TRP A 565 -13.85 -10.26 15.65
CA TRP A 565 -12.62 -9.46 15.64
C TRP A 565 -11.61 -9.98 14.62
N THR A 566 -11.39 -11.29 14.52
CA THR A 566 -10.53 -11.87 13.47
C THR A 566 -11.04 -11.50 12.08
N ILE A 567 -12.35 -11.57 11.84
CA ILE A 567 -12.97 -11.16 10.59
C ILE A 567 -12.72 -9.67 10.35
N GLU A 568 -12.90 -8.80 11.34
CA GLU A 568 -12.65 -7.37 11.18
C GLU A 568 -11.20 -7.06 10.79
N LEU A 569 -10.22 -7.77 11.37
CA LEU A 569 -8.79 -7.61 11.11
C LEU A 569 -8.31 -8.31 9.83
N ARG A 570 -8.86 -9.48 9.50
CA ARG A 570 -8.51 -10.33 8.34
C ARG A 570 -9.75 -10.69 7.53
N ARG A 571 -10.43 -9.66 7.00
CA ARG A 571 -11.71 -9.78 6.25
C ARG A 571 -11.66 -10.68 5.01
N TYR A 572 -10.46 -10.95 4.51
CA TYR A 572 -10.19 -11.74 3.30
C TYR A 572 -9.74 -13.15 3.58
N PHE A 573 -9.55 -13.51 4.84
CA PHE A 573 -9.11 -14.85 5.16
C PHE A 573 -10.31 -15.81 5.10
N SER A 574 -10.52 -16.47 3.96
CA SER A 574 -11.69 -17.34 3.70
C SER A 574 -12.00 -18.32 4.85
N GLN A 575 -10.95 -18.88 5.46
CA GLN A 575 -11.04 -19.84 6.55
C GLN A 575 -11.78 -19.31 7.78
N VAL A 576 -11.72 -18.01 8.09
CA VAL A 576 -12.37 -17.45 9.30
C VAL A 576 -13.89 -17.44 9.17
N TYR A 577 -14.42 -17.30 7.95
CA TYR A 577 -15.85 -17.38 7.71
C TYR A 577 -16.34 -18.82 7.82
N ARG A 578 -15.55 -19.80 7.33
CA ARG A 578 -15.85 -21.22 7.56
C ARG A 578 -15.85 -21.56 9.04
N GLU A 579 -14.88 -21.06 9.79
CA GLU A 579 -14.80 -21.26 11.25
C GLU A 579 -16.01 -20.66 11.98
N ARG A 580 -16.40 -19.42 11.65
CA ARG A 580 -17.62 -18.82 12.21
C ARG A 580 -18.89 -19.57 11.80
N ALA A 581 -18.94 -20.10 10.57
CA ALA A 581 -20.04 -20.95 10.13
C ALA A 581 -20.16 -22.23 10.96
N MET A 582 -19.05 -22.84 11.38
CA MET A 582 -19.09 -24.01 12.29
C MET A 582 -19.61 -23.63 13.67
N ILE A 583 -19.26 -22.44 14.19
CA ILE A 583 -19.83 -21.93 15.45
C ILE A 583 -21.34 -21.73 15.31
N TYR A 584 -21.80 -21.14 14.21
CA TYR A 584 -23.24 -20.98 13.93
C TYR A 584 -23.97 -22.32 13.74
N LEU A 585 -23.30 -23.34 13.19
CA LEU A 585 -23.85 -24.68 13.05
C LEU A 585 -24.15 -25.27 14.43
N ASN A 586 -23.21 -25.17 15.37
CA ASN A 586 -23.41 -25.62 16.76
C ASN A 586 -24.52 -24.84 17.49
N LEU A 587 -24.74 -23.58 17.12
CA LEU A 587 -25.86 -22.75 17.60
C LEU A 587 -27.18 -22.99 16.85
N ASN A 588 -27.23 -23.94 15.90
CA ASN A 588 -28.37 -24.21 15.03
C ASN A 588 -28.86 -22.98 14.23
N GLN A 589 -27.97 -22.03 13.90
CA GLN A 589 -28.30 -20.81 13.15
C GLN A 589 -28.12 -21.01 11.64
N HIS A 590 -28.92 -21.90 11.06
CA HIS A 590 -28.86 -22.38 9.66
C HIS A 590 -28.55 -21.26 8.62
N ASP A 591 -29.31 -20.16 8.65
CA ASP A 591 -29.16 -19.09 7.65
C ASP A 591 -27.79 -18.42 7.71
N LYS A 592 -27.22 -18.26 8.91
CA LYS A 592 -25.89 -17.66 9.09
C LYS A 592 -24.78 -18.60 8.65
N VAL A 593 -24.95 -19.91 8.84
CA VAL A 593 -24.01 -20.95 8.37
C VAL A 593 -23.82 -20.84 6.86
N PHE A 594 -24.90 -20.90 6.09
CA PHE A 594 -24.83 -20.84 4.62
C PHE A 594 -24.38 -19.48 4.10
N ARG A 595 -24.74 -18.39 4.78
CA ARG A 595 -24.23 -17.06 4.44
C ARG A 595 -22.71 -16.99 4.55
N ASP A 596 -22.14 -17.47 5.65
CA ASP A 596 -20.70 -17.40 5.89
C ASP A 596 -19.92 -18.41 5.04
N LEU A 597 -20.45 -19.63 4.80
CA LEU A 597 -19.82 -20.57 3.87
C LEU A 597 -19.85 -20.08 2.43
N ARG A 598 -20.96 -19.47 1.99
CA ARG A 598 -21.02 -18.82 0.68
C ARG A 598 -19.98 -17.72 0.59
N LYS A 599 -19.81 -16.93 1.65
CA LYS A 599 -18.77 -15.91 1.70
C LYS A 599 -17.38 -16.50 1.61
N ALA A 600 -17.10 -17.55 2.38
CA ALA A 600 -15.83 -18.26 2.35
C ALA A 600 -15.50 -18.80 0.95
N TYR A 601 -16.49 -19.37 0.25
CA TYR A 601 -16.37 -19.88 -1.11
C TYR A 601 -16.22 -18.78 -2.18
N GLN A 602 -16.91 -17.65 -2.02
CA GLN A 602 -16.72 -16.48 -2.90
C GLN A 602 -15.32 -15.90 -2.78
N LEU A 603 -14.76 -15.97 -1.58
CA LEU A 603 -13.39 -15.58 -1.32
C LEU A 603 -12.47 -16.62 -1.98
N ASP A 604 -12.51 -17.88 -1.56
CA ASP A 604 -11.63 -18.93 -2.09
C ASP A 604 -12.44 -20.17 -2.50
N ASP A 605 -12.69 -20.29 -3.81
CA ASP A 605 -13.45 -21.39 -4.40
C ASP A 605 -12.59 -22.64 -4.69
N SER A 606 -11.27 -22.52 -4.48
CA SER A 606 -10.26 -23.53 -4.75
C SER A 606 -9.75 -24.23 -3.49
N SER A 607 -10.10 -23.72 -2.31
CA SER A 607 -9.66 -24.31 -1.05
C SER A 607 -10.45 -25.56 -0.68
N ILE A 608 -9.74 -26.68 -0.57
CA ILE A 608 -10.28 -27.97 -0.10
C ILE A 608 -10.93 -27.81 1.28
N VAL A 609 -10.33 -27.03 2.19
CA VAL A 609 -10.86 -26.80 3.54
C VAL A 609 -12.22 -26.08 3.50
N ILE A 610 -12.41 -25.14 2.57
CA ILE A 610 -13.68 -24.43 2.40
C ILE A 610 -14.75 -25.35 1.80
N LEU A 611 -14.38 -26.09 0.75
CA LEU A 611 -15.26 -27.05 0.08
C LEU A 611 -15.67 -28.20 1.01
N GLU A 612 -14.77 -28.67 1.85
CA GLU A 612 -15.07 -29.64 2.90
C GLU A 612 -16.08 -29.07 3.90
N GLY A 613 -15.90 -27.82 4.36
CA GLY A 613 -16.86 -27.16 5.24
C GLY A 613 -18.28 -27.08 4.64
N LEU A 614 -18.38 -26.74 3.35
CA LEU A 614 -19.65 -26.79 2.60
C LEU A 614 -20.23 -28.20 2.55
N THR A 615 -19.40 -29.18 2.21
CA THR A 615 -19.81 -30.59 2.06
C THR A 615 -20.30 -31.17 3.39
N TYR A 616 -19.59 -30.88 4.48
CA TYR A 616 -19.98 -31.27 5.84
C TYR A 616 -21.34 -30.69 6.22
N VAL A 617 -21.54 -29.39 6.02
CA VAL A 617 -22.80 -28.72 6.38
C VAL A 617 -23.98 -29.20 5.52
N HIS A 618 -23.78 -29.36 4.22
CA HIS A 618 -24.80 -29.94 3.35
C HIS A 618 -25.14 -31.39 3.78
N THR A 619 -24.15 -32.17 4.23
CA THR A 619 -24.37 -33.52 4.75
C THR A 619 -25.19 -33.49 6.04
N TYR A 620 -24.86 -32.58 6.96
CA TYR A 620 -25.59 -32.37 8.20
C TYR A 620 -27.08 -32.07 7.96
N TYR A 621 -27.37 -31.22 6.96
CA TYR A 621 -28.74 -30.90 6.54
C TYR A 621 -29.34 -31.85 5.49
N LYS A 622 -28.70 -33.00 5.24
CA LYS A 622 -29.16 -34.06 4.32
C LYS A 622 -29.34 -33.62 2.85
N GLN A 623 -28.57 -32.62 2.42
CA GLN A 623 -28.57 -32.07 1.06
C GLN A 623 -27.48 -32.76 0.21
N TYR A 624 -27.64 -34.07 -0.01
CA TYR A 624 -26.58 -34.93 -0.55
C TYR A 624 -26.15 -34.59 -1.99
N ASP A 625 -27.04 -34.01 -2.82
CA ASP A 625 -26.65 -33.56 -4.17
C ASP A 625 -25.64 -32.40 -4.12
N SER A 626 -25.82 -31.47 -3.20
CA SER A 626 -24.83 -30.39 -2.96
C SER A 626 -23.52 -30.97 -2.40
N CYS A 627 -23.58 -31.99 -1.55
CA CYS A 627 -22.37 -32.68 -1.08
C CYS A 627 -21.57 -33.27 -2.25
N ILE A 628 -22.24 -33.99 -3.16
CA ILE A 628 -21.61 -34.56 -4.35
C ILE A 628 -20.99 -33.46 -5.21
N HIS A 629 -21.72 -32.36 -5.44
CA HIS A 629 -21.21 -31.24 -6.23
C HIS A 629 -19.90 -30.67 -5.68
N TYR A 630 -19.84 -30.36 -4.38
CA TYR A 630 -18.64 -29.79 -3.77
C TYR A 630 -17.51 -30.83 -3.62
N ALA A 631 -17.84 -32.10 -3.38
CA ALA A 631 -16.83 -33.16 -3.34
C ALA A 631 -16.23 -33.50 -4.71
N GLU A 632 -17.02 -33.45 -5.78
CA GLU A 632 -16.51 -33.50 -7.16
C GLU A 632 -15.60 -32.30 -7.46
N ARG A 633 -15.94 -31.10 -6.98
CA ARG A 633 -15.07 -29.92 -7.11
C ARG A 633 -13.74 -30.11 -6.38
N MET A 634 -13.75 -30.65 -5.15
CA MET A 634 -12.52 -31.00 -4.41
C MET A 634 -11.65 -31.98 -5.21
N LYS A 635 -12.25 -33.05 -5.75
CA LYS A 635 -11.57 -34.05 -6.58
C LYS A 635 -10.99 -33.45 -7.86
N HIS A 636 -11.67 -32.48 -8.47
CA HIS A 636 -11.15 -31.77 -9.65
C HIS A 636 -9.95 -30.89 -9.29
N ILE A 637 -9.95 -30.24 -8.13
CA ILE A 637 -8.84 -29.40 -7.67
C ILE A 637 -7.63 -30.25 -7.33
N ASP A 638 -7.83 -31.34 -6.58
CA ASP A 638 -6.80 -32.30 -6.22
C ASP A 638 -7.35 -33.73 -6.32
N SER A 639 -6.98 -34.40 -7.41
CA SER A 639 -7.40 -35.79 -7.68
C SER A 639 -6.77 -36.82 -6.72
N SER A 640 -5.75 -36.43 -5.95
CA SER A 640 -5.09 -37.26 -4.95
C SER A 640 -5.66 -37.09 -3.54
N SER A 641 -6.50 -36.06 -3.31
CA SER A 641 -7.06 -35.76 -1.99
C SER A 641 -8.01 -36.87 -1.51
N PRO A 642 -7.69 -37.64 -0.45
CA PRO A 642 -8.57 -38.69 0.07
C PRO A 642 -9.89 -38.14 0.63
N VAL A 643 -9.87 -36.90 1.14
CA VAL A 643 -11.04 -36.19 1.68
C VAL A 643 -12.17 -36.10 0.65
N ALA A 644 -11.85 -35.80 -0.61
CA ALA A 644 -12.84 -35.72 -1.67
C ALA A 644 -13.59 -37.05 -1.88
N TYR A 645 -12.85 -38.16 -1.91
CA TYR A 645 -13.40 -39.49 -2.10
C TYR A 645 -14.20 -39.97 -0.88
N TYR A 646 -13.74 -39.67 0.33
CA TYR A 646 -14.49 -39.94 1.56
C TYR A 646 -15.88 -39.27 1.54
N TRP A 647 -15.93 -37.99 1.18
CA TRP A 647 -17.19 -37.25 1.11
C TRP A 647 -18.12 -37.75 0.01
N LEU A 648 -17.58 -38.13 -1.16
CA LEU A 648 -18.37 -38.78 -2.22
C LEU A 648 -18.94 -40.11 -1.75
N ALA A 649 -18.12 -40.96 -1.13
CA ALA A 649 -18.55 -42.24 -0.58
C ALA A 649 -19.69 -42.07 0.42
N ASN A 650 -19.54 -41.12 1.35
CA ASN A 650 -20.58 -40.82 2.34
C ASN A 650 -21.86 -40.32 1.66
N ALA A 651 -21.77 -39.35 0.76
CA ALA A 651 -22.94 -38.79 0.09
C ALA A 651 -23.72 -39.86 -0.72
N TYR A 652 -23.02 -40.73 -1.47
CA TYR A 652 -23.66 -41.83 -2.20
C TYR A 652 -24.25 -42.90 -1.27
N ALA A 653 -23.59 -43.21 -0.14
CA ALA A 653 -24.13 -44.13 0.87
C ALA A 653 -25.44 -43.61 1.44
N GLN A 654 -25.53 -42.31 1.75
CA GLN A 654 -26.76 -41.69 2.25
C GLN A 654 -27.87 -41.63 1.20
N LYS A 655 -27.52 -41.54 -0.09
CA LYS A 655 -28.45 -41.68 -1.22
C LYS A 655 -28.81 -43.14 -1.56
N GLN A 656 -28.32 -44.12 -0.79
CA GLN A 656 -28.52 -45.56 -1.01
C GLN A 656 -27.96 -46.08 -2.35
N ASN A 657 -27.02 -45.35 -2.96
CA ASN A 657 -26.26 -45.83 -4.11
C ASN A 657 -24.98 -46.52 -3.60
N TYR A 658 -25.13 -47.75 -3.12
CA TYR A 658 -24.06 -48.50 -2.46
C TYR A 658 -22.91 -48.88 -3.41
N ASP A 659 -23.19 -49.07 -4.70
CA ASP A 659 -22.15 -49.38 -5.70
C ASP A 659 -21.17 -48.21 -5.86
N SER A 660 -21.70 -47.00 -6.05
CA SER A 660 -20.88 -45.79 -6.10
C SER A 660 -20.18 -45.55 -4.75
N ALA A 661 -20.89 -45.75 -3.63
CA ALA A 661 -20.30 -45.60 -2.30
C ALA A 661 -19.08 -46.52 -2.10
N LYS A 662 -19.19 -47.81 -2.42
CA LYS A 662 -18.08 -48.78 -2.31
C LYS A 662 -16.93 -48.44 -3.26
N TYR A 663 -17.23 -48.01 -4.49
CA TYR A 663 -16.21 -47.52 -5.42
C TYR A 663 -15.39 -46.38 -4.79
N TYR A 664 -16.04 -45.34 -4.27
CA TYR A 664 -15.35 -44.20 -3.67
C TYR A 664 -14.67 -44.54 -2.33
N VAL A 665 -15.16 -45.52 -1.56
CA VAL A 665 -14.44 -46.05 -0.38
C VAL A 665 -13.11 -46.66 -0.80
N ASN A 666 -13.09 -47.46 -1.88
CA ASN A 666 -11.87 -48.07 -2.39
C ASN A 666 -10.89 -47.00 -2.90
N GLU A 667 -11.39 -46.03 -3.68
CA GLU A 667 -10.57 -44.92 -4.16
C GLU A 667 -10.00 -44.08 -3.01
N CYS A 668 -10.78 -43.86 -1.95
CA CYS A 668 -10.31 -43.19 -0.74
C CYS A 668 -9.21 -44.00 -0.05
N THR A 669 -9.38 -45.33 0.05
CA THR A 669 -8.42 -46.23 0.71
C THR A 669 -7.05 -46.19 0.03
N VAL A 670 -7.02 -46.20 -1.31
CA VAL A 670 -5.78 -46.15 -2.10
C VAL A 670 -5.01 -44.83 -1.90
N ARG A 671 -5.69 -43.77 -1.45
CA ARG A 671 -5.14 -42.42 -1.31
C ARG A 671 -4.88 -42.02 0.15
N ILE A 672 -5.18 -42.88 1.11
CA ILE A 672 -4.91 -42.66 2.53
C ILE A 672 -3.48 -43.13 2.85
N GLY A 673 -2.70 -42.28 3.54
CA GLY A 673 -1.43 -42.69 4.17
C GLY A 673 -1.66 -43.48 5.47
N GLU A 674 -0.68 -44.28 5.87
CA GLU A 674 -0.79 -45.25 6.99
C GLU A 674 -1.22 -44.62 8.33
N ASP A 675 -0.97 -43.33 8.57
CA ASP A 675 -1.31 -42.61 9.81
C ASP A 675 -2.50 -41.62 9.69
N SER A 676 -3.40 -41.79 8.72
CA SER A 676 -4.48 -40.82 8.50
C SER A 676 -5.64 -40.93 9.50
N ILE A 677 -6.02 -39.81 10.12
CA ILE A 677 -7.25 -39.67 10.93
C ILE A 677 -8.52 -40.06 10.13
N LEU A 678 -8.50 -39.90 8.81
CA LEU A 678 -9.60 -40.33 7.94
C LEU A 678 -9.81 -41.85 7.93
N ALA A 679 -8.79 -42.65 8.27
CA ALA A 679 -8.89 -44.12 8.24
C ALA A 679 -9.98 -44.64 9.21
N VAL A 680 -10.10 -44.02 10.38
CA VAL A 680 -11.14 -44.37 11.37
C VAL A 680 -12.53 -44.05 10.82
N GLY A 681 -12.71 -42.86 10.26
CA GLY A 681 -13.96 -42.44 9.64
C GLY A 681 -14.36 -43.32 8.45
N LEU A 682 -13.40 -43.66 7.59
CA LEU A 682 -13.62 -44.52 6.44
C LEU A 682 -14.00 -45.95 6.85
N ASN A 683 -13.38 -46.51 7.88
CA ASN A 683 -13.74 -47.82 8.42
C ASN A 683 -15.16 -47.85 8.98
N ASN A 684 -15.57 -46.78 9.68
CA ASN A 684 -16.94 -46.65 10.17
C ASN A 684 -17.94 -46.53 9.01
N LEU A 685 -17.61 -45.74 7.99
CA LEU A 685 -18.44 -45.61 6.79
C LEU A 685 -18.57 -46.93 6.04
N ARG A 686 -17.48 -47.72 5.93
CA ARG A 686 -17.50 -49.05 5.30
C ARG A 686 -18.46 -50.00 6.02
N LYS A 687 -18.36 -50.08 7.35
CA LYS A 687 -19.30 -50.87 8.19
C LYS A 687 -20.74 -50.38 8.02
N GLN A 688 -20.95 -49.06 7.95
CA GLN A 688 -22.28 -48.48 7.74
C GLN A 688 -22.87 -48.89 6.39
N ILE A 689 -22.09 -48.83 5.31
CA ILE A 689 -22.52 -49.25 3.97
C ILE A 689 -22.91 -50.73 3.97
N ASP A 690 -22.09 -51.61 4.54
CA ASP A 690 -22.35 -53.05 4.58
C ASP A 690 -23.59 -53.39 5.42
N ASN A 691 -23.82 -52.69 6.54
CA ASN A 691 -25.02 -52.83 7.37
C ASN A 691 -26.29 -52.32 6.67
N LEU A 692 -26.21 -51.18 5.97
CA LEU A 692 -27.35 -50.61 5.25
C LEU A 692 -27.74 -51.44 4.03
N GLN A 693 -26.77 -52.03 3.34
CA GLN A 693 -27.00 -52.91 2.20
C GLN A 693 -27.65 -54.23 2.64
N SER A 694 -27.12 -54.88 3.68
CA SER A 694 -27.69 -56.14 4.21
C SER A 694 -29.10 -55.99 4.78
N GLY A 695 -29.46 -54.81 5.31
CA GLY A 695 -30.82 -54.51 5.76
C GLY A 695 -31.83 -54.21 4.63
N ASN A 696 -31.35 -53.86 3.43
CA ASN A 696 -32.17 -53.63 2.24
C ASN A 696 -32.35 -54.91 1.41
N ASP A 697 -31.34 -55.79 1.38
CA ASP A 697 -31.41 -57.10 0.70
C ASP A 697 -32.31 -58.12 1.46
N GLY A 698 -32.69 -57.80 2.71
CA GLY A 698 -33.54 -58.62 3.58
C GLY A 698 -35.02 -58.16 3.69
N LYS A 699 -35.44 -57.18 2.91
CA LYS A 699 -36.85 -56.72 2.76
C LYS A 699 -37.30 -56.95 1.34
#